data_AF-A0A358U227-F1
#
_entry.id   AF-A0A358U227-F1
#
_cell.length_a   1.000
_cell.length_b   1.000
_cell.length_c   1.000
_cell.angle_alpha   90.00
_cell.angle_beta   90.00
_cell.angle_gamma   90.00
#
_symmetry.space_group_name_H-M   'P 1'
#
loop_
_entity.id
_entity.type
_entity.pdbx_description
1 polymer ?
#
loop_
_entity_poly.entity_id
_entity_poly.type
_entity_poly.pdbx_seq_one_letter_code
_entity_poly.pdbx_strand_id
1 'polypeptide(L)'
;MGLPEVIRVDKTKCQHCLACIRVCPVKLCNVVEPDGISVNSELCIGCGECIRACVEKGHFARYGVDDFPEFQQDLAAGVPLGVLVAPAAAVNYHPWFPRLLTALRSLGVRYVFDVSFGAEITTYLYKKALDAGVKTPIIAQPCPAVVSYIETYHTDLVPYLAPTHSPSLDAAIWLKNQPQFRDLKLAFLGPCLAKRREFHDPNTGGVIAYNVTFKSLTSYLEQQGIQLDQLEPSGFDTPEAERAVGYSQPGGLTDTFKRFGMEVRKADFPRVEGPREIYGKYLPELKEDIRCGRVPVLVDILNCTHGCNGGPAVSHRFSQYQIDLIMDERKAAQIEKYQTMMEGDPRDVFRDFYRSLETSESTYLRLYSDKGFNRYLRSPSPEEEENLWQLMHKPTPEEQGINCACCGYGNCRDMMLAIYNGLNPVESCKYYLLKENERNLHQVQDLASEIEEQRDEIAAWNEVLEQKVVARTIALRNLLNNAGQGFLSFGPDLILREEYSNECVRIFGGQIAGVKFADLIYPKDQEQRDFVESLFMEIFSQRDQHLREVYLPLLPTDVLINSKYINVEYKLIEDAGLEGAEVCMAILSDVTENRLLESQVEQERNLLKMVVKVIVNRIDFIQNIKDFHRFCTSGLLSILAEPTTIEEKLAAIFRQVHTFKGNFSQLNMSNVVEQLHQLETEMTNFKNERGLNVDQQELMQLFSELEPETWLQEDLAYLEQVLGPKLFTQDDELVISKIKLMEIEKRIETLLPPSECKLLIPELRRLRYKPLAELLSSFPDYVNRLAERFEKPVYPVEVTAEPIQIDPDAYKGFIKALVHVFRNAVDHGLENVDERIEQGKEEYGQISITISSNERYIIVAISDDGRGIDATAVRTKALAQGLLPEEQLLAASDEEIIQLIFVEGFSTKDAVTDVSGRGVGLAALKHELTKLGGYPRVETVLGQSTIFNLYLPLENEEVWTLPVSDLLAPLLETAQDFLAKQIGLEAEPADQTAIIRQNSLELNRKTALLPIRGAIECYFVLSVDDEVLRLMVRNYLMDDLQPGEEEEYMQDILGESANTILGNSVKYFPGLEELLIIDCPVALASEEALMRYKEAQIWNCQLQTSAGRFSLGLVVPRGTAGGRLVD
;
A
#
# COMPACT_ATOMS: atom_id res chain seq x y z
N MET A 1 -26.23 10.55 39.56
CA MET A 1 -26.56 11.22 38.28
C MET A 1 -25.37 11.02 37.37
N GLY A 2 -25.62 10.64 36.11
CA GLY A 2 -24.54 10.40 35.15
C GLY A 2 -23.83 11.69 34.73
N LEU A 3 -22.57 11.59 34.32
CA LEU A 3 -21.79 12.70 33.77
C LEU A 3 -22.35 13.12 32.40
N PRO A 4 -22.54 14.43 32.15
CA PRO A 4 -22.93 14.92 30.84
C PRO A 4 -21.98 14.44 29.74
N GLU A 5 -22.58 13.93 28.66
CA GLU A 5 -21.87 13.49 27.46
C GLU A 5 -21.15 14.68 26.79
N VAL A 6 -19.91 14.50 26.38
CA VAL A 6 -19.09 15.57 25.76
C VAL A 6 -18.41 15.12 24.47
N ILE A 7 -18.46 13.84 24.16
CA ILE A 7 -17.88 13.23 22.96
C ILE A 7 -18.85 12.18 22.45
N ARG A 8 -19.20 12.27 21.17
CA ARG A 8 -19.96 11.24 20.46
C ARG A 8 -19.11 10.61 19.36
N VAL A 9 -19.54 9.44 18.92
CA VAL A 9 -18.88 8.67 17.87
C VAL A 9 -19.89 8.35 16.78
N ASP A 10 -19.59 8.78 15.56
CA ASP A 10 -20.21 8.31 14.34
C ASP A 10 -19.53 7.00 13.93
N LYS A 11 -20.19 5.87 14.25
CA LYS A 11 -19.65 4.54 14.02
C LYS A 11 -19.42 4.23 12.55
N THR A 12 -20.21 4.81 11.65
CA THR A 12 -20.09 4.61 10.19
C THR A 12 -18.75 5.10 9.62
N LYS A 13 -18.10 6.04 10.32
CA LYS A 13 -16.80 6.60 9.93
C LYS A 13 -15.64 5.99 10.70
N CYS A 14 -15.89 5.11 11.66
CA CYS A 14 -14.86 4.54 12.51
C CYS A 14 -14.13 3.40 11.79
N GLN A 15 -12.81 3.54 11.61
CA GLN A 15 -11.96 2.55 10.92
C GLN A 15 -11.24 1.58 11.88
N HIS A 16 -11.71 1.45 13.13
CA HIS A 16 -11.11 0.61 14.18
C HIS A 16 -9.57 0.74 14.39
N CYS A 17 -8.97 1.85 13.97
CA CYS A 17 -7.50 2.04 13.99
C CYS A 17 -6.84 2.10 15.39
N LEU A 18 -7.63 2.04 16.47
CA LEU A 18 -7.23 2.12 17.88
C LEU A 18 -6.50 3.42 18.30
N ALA A 19 -6.35 4.41 17.40
CA ALA A 19 -5.65 5.66 17.68
C ALA A 19 -6.27 6.44 18.85
N CYS A 20 -7.60 6.43 18.95
CA CYS A 20 -8.33 7.07 20.05
C CYS A 20 -7.99 6.47 21.42
N ILE A 21 -7.80 5.14 21.51
CA ILE A 21 -7.42 4.45 22.76
C ILE A 21 -5.97 4.79 23.11
N ARG A 22 -5.10 4.83 22.10
CA ARG A 22 -3.66 5.11 22.28
C ARG A 22 -3.41 6.46 22.93
N VAL A 23 -4.09 7.51 22.47
CA VAL A 23 -3.93 8.88 22.98
C VAL A 23 -4.75 9.17 24.24
N CYS A 24 -5.77 8.35 24.54
CA CYS A 24 -6.64 8.60 25.67
C CYS A 24 -5.87 8.40 26.99
N PRO A 25 -5.88 9.39 27.91
CA PRO A 25 -5.28 9.23 29.23
C PRO A 25 -6.08 8.27 30.12
N VAL A 26 -7.36 8.07 29.81
CA VAL A 26 -8.27 7.16 30.51
C VAL A 26 -8.70 6.06 29.56
N LYS A 27 -7.77 5.16 29.26
CA LYS A 27 -7.90 4.17 28.17
C LYS A 27 -9.19 3.35 28.24
N LEU A 28 -9.54 2.93 29.46
CA LEU A 28 -10.71 2.10 29.77
C LEU A 28 -12.06 2.82 29.60
N CYS A 29 -12.09 4.12 29.25
CA CYS A 29 -13.33 4.77 28.85
C CYS A 29 -13.71 4.46 27.39
N ASN A 30 -12.84 3.81 26.61
CA ASN A 30 -13.13 3.42 25.24
C ASN A 30 -13.59 1.97 25.22
N VAL A 31 -14.69 1.71 24.52
CA VAL A 31 -15.27 0.38 24.36
C VAL A 31 -15.11 0.00 22.91
N VAL A 32 -14.41 -1.10 22.64
CA VAL A 32 -14.23 -1.64 21.29
C VAL A 32 -15.39 -2.58 21.01
N GLU A 33 -16.22 -2.19 20.05
CA GLU A 33 -17.39 -2.91 19.58
C GLU A 33 -17.15 -3.37 18.13
N PRO A 34 -17.89 -4.38 17.62
CA PRO A 34 -17.72 -4.86 16.24
C PRO A 34 -17.90 -3.76 15.19
N ASP A 35 -18.75 -2.76 15.46
CA ASP A 35 -19.14 -1.69 14.55
C ASP A 35 -18.43 -0.35 14.82
N GLY A 36 -17.58 -0.26 15.85
CA GLY A 36 -16.78 0.94 16.10
C GLY A 36 -16.19 0.98 17.51
N ILE A 37 -15.53 2.09 17.83
CA ILE A 37 -15.00 2.31 19.18
C ILE A 37 -15.81 3.42 19.86
N SER A 38 -16.72 3.06 20.76
CA SER A 38 -17.56 3.99 21.51
C SER A 38 -16.83 4.56 22.74
N VAL A 39 -17.47 5.53 23.41
CA VAL A 39 -16.94 6.21 24.59
C VAL A 39 -17.94 6.11 25.73
N ASN A 40 -17.51 5.53 26.85
CA ASN A 40 -18.27 5.57 28.08
C ASN A 40 -18.13 6.96 28.73
N SER A 41 -19.22 7.73 28.74
CA SER A 41 -19.25 9.10 29.28
C SER A 41 -19.00 9.16 30.79
N GLU A 42 -19.32 8.13 31.56
CA GLU A 42 -19.10 8.10 33.01
C GLU A 42 -17.61 7.96 33.38
N LEU A 43 -16.80 7.42 32.46
CA LEU A 43 -15.36 7.23 32.64
C LEU A 43 -14.54 8.28 31.88
N CYS A 44 -15.06 8.76 30.75
CA CYS A 44 -14.37 9.80 29.98
C CYS A 44 -14.13 11.03 30.85
N ILE A 45 -13.05 11.79 30.63
CA ILE A 45 -12.78 13.07 31.33
C ILE A 45 -13.04 14.30 30.44
N GLY A 46 -13.50 14.09 29.20
CA GLY A 46 -13.84 15.18 28.28
C GLY A 46 -12.65 15.96 27.72
N CYS A 47 -11.43 15.43 27.77
CA CYS A 47 -10.22 16.12 27.30
C CYS A 47 -10.18 16.33 25.77
N GLY A 48 -10.89 15.51 24.99
CA GLY A 48 -11.00 15.65 23.53
C GLY A 48 -9.79 15.15 22.72
N GLU A 49 -8.75 14.59 23.35
CA GLU A 49 -7.59 14.03 22.63
C GLU A 49 -7.97 12.96 21.60
N CYS A 50 -9.00 12.15 21.91
CA CYS A 50 -9.48 11.14 20.98
C CYS A 50 -10.17 11.73 19.74
N ILE A 51 -10.74 12.94 19.83
CA ILE A 51 -11.26 13.67 18.66
C ILE A 51 -10.09 14.14 17.81
N ARG A 52 -9.07 14.74 18.44
CA ARG A 52 -7.87 15.23 17.75
C ARG A 52 -7.17 14.12 16.96
N ALA A 53 -6.91 12.98 17.60
CA ALA A 53 -6.30 11.83 16.93
C ALA A 53 -7.18 11.24 15.81
N CYS A 54 -8.50 11.31 15.95
CA CYS A 54 -9.43 10.83 14.92
C CYS A 54 -9.43 11.74 13.68
N VAL A 55 -9.36 13.07 13.89
CA VAL A 55 -9.22 14.07 12.83
C VAL A 55 -7.86 13.95 12.13
N GLU A 56 -6.77 13.78 12.89
CA GLU A 56 -5.42 13.61 12.33
C GLU A 56 -5.26 12.33 11.51
N LYS A 57 -6.11 11.32 11.76
CA LYS A 57 -6.20 10.11 10.94
C LYS A 57 -7.18 10.23 9.77
N GLY A 58 -7.86 11.37 9.60
CA GLY A 58 -8.78 11.61 8.49
C GLY A 58 -10.14 10.92 8.61
N HIS A 59 -10.46 10.28 9.74
CA HIS A 59 -11.72 9.55 9.90
C HIS A 59 -12.90 10.45 10.27
N PHE A 60 -12.65 11.50 11.07
CA PHE A 60 -13.70 12.40 11.59
C PHE A 60 -14.88 11.69 12.30
N ALA A 61 -14.68 10.45 12.75
CA ALA A 61 -15.69 9.65 13.43
C ALA A 61 -16.04 10.19 14.82
N ARG A 62 -15.10 10.85 15.51
CA ARG A 62 -15.33 11.40 16.85
C ARG A 62 -15.54 12.90 16.79
N TYR A 63 -16.58 13.39 17.45
CA TYR A 63 -16.90 14.81 17.50
C TYR A 63 -17.35 15.24 18.91
N GLY A 64 -17.15 16.52 19.21
CA GLY A 64 -17.51 17.10 20.49
C GLY A 64 -19.01 17.39 20.59
N VAL A 65 -19.55 17.26 21.78
CA VAL A 65 -20.93 17.65 22.11
C VAL A 65 -20.87 18.86 23.04
N ASP A 66 -21.57 19.92 22.65
CA ASP A 66 -21.74 21.16 23.41
C ASP A 66 -23.23 21.52 23.49
N ASP A 67 -23.57 22.61 24.18
CA ASP A 67 -24.96 23.06 24.38
C ASP A 67 -25.36 24.14 23.35
N PHE A 68 -24.70 24.15 22.17
CA PHE A 68 -24.99 25.11 21.11
C PHE A 68 -26.43 25.00 20.57
N PRO A 69 -27.02 23.81 20.34
CA PRO A 69 -28.40 23.70 19.87
C PRO A 69 -29.41 24.36 20.82
N GLU A 70 -29.28 24.13 22.12
CA GLU A 70 -30.14 24.74 23.15
C GLU A 70 -29.92 26.25 23.26
N PHE A 71 -28.67 26.70 23.14
CA PHE A 71 -28.33 28.12 23.07
C PHE A 71 -28.97 28.79 21.85
N GLN A 72 -28.87 28.17 20.67
CA GLN A 72 -29.45 28.69 19.43
C GLN A 72 -30.98 28.78 19.51
N GLN A 73 -31.63 27.79 20.12
CA GLN A 73 -33.08 27.81 20.32
C GLN A 73 -33.52 29.00 21.18
N ASP A 74 -32.85 29.23 22.31
CA ASP A 74 -33.17 30.34 23.21
C ASP A 74 -32.82 31.70 22.60
N LEU A 75 -31.75 31.78 21.81
CA LEU A 75 -31.38 32.96 21.04
C LEU A 75 -32.46 33.32 20.03
N ALA A 76 -32.96 32.34 19.27
CA ALA A 76 -34.06 32.53 18.32
C ALA A 76 -35.38 32.90 19.01
N ALA A 77 -35.60 32.43 20.25
CA ALA A 77 -36.76 32.78 21.07
C ALA A 77 -36.67 34.17 21.71
N GLY A 78 -35.56 34.91 21.54
CA GLY A 78 -35.37 36.25 22.10
C GLY A 78 -35.14 36.26 23.61
N VAL A 79 -34.68 35.13 24.18
CA VAL A 79 -34.30 35.05 25.59
C VAL A 79 -33.13 36.01 25.85
N PRO A 80 -33.14 36.82 26.93
CA PRO A 80 -32.04 37.72 27.22
C PRO A 80 -30.78 36.92 27.60
N LEU A 81 -29.84 36.84 26.66
CA LEU A 81 -28.61 36.07 26.76
C LEU A 81 -27.37 36.96 26.92
N GLY A 82 -26.46 36.54 27.78
CA GLY A 82 -25.12 37.08 27.92
C GLY A 82 -24.07 36.03 27.58
N VAL A 83 -23.03 36.41 26.86
CA VAL A 83 -21.95 35.49 26.46
C VAL A 83 -20.64 35.84 27.17
N LEU A 84 -20.12 34.90 27.94
CA LEU A 84 -18.80 34.91 28.58
C LEU A 84 -17.76 34.37 27.59
N VAL A 85 -16.91 35.23 27.04
CA VAL A 85 -15.93 34.88 26.01
C VAL A 85 -14.60 34.49 26.65
N ALA A 86 -14.13 33.28 26.35
CA ALA A 86 -12.86 32.78 26.86
C ALA A 86 -11.65 33.57 26.31
N PRO A 87 -10.54 33.69 27.08
CA PRO A 87 -9.35 34.43 26.64
C PRO A 87 -8.77 33.90 25.32
N ALA A 88 -8.85 32.58 25.11
CA ALA A 88 -8.39 31.88 23.90
C ALA A 88 -9.11 32.32 22.61
N ALA A 89 -10.23 33.02 22.69
CA ALA A 89 -10.92 33.57 21.52
C ALA A 89 -10.04 34.58 20.75
N ALA A 90 -9.13 35.27 21.45
CA ALA A 90 -8.21 36.21 20.79
C ALA A 90 -7.26 35.52 19.80
N VAL A 91 -6.81 34.30 20.10
CA VAL A 91 -6.02 33.48 19.18
C VAL A 91 -6.92 32.85 18.13
N ASN A 92 -8.03 32.20 18.55
CA ASN A 92 -8.89 31.47 17.61
C ASN A 92 -9.45 32.36 16.49
N TYR A 93 -9.78 33.62 16.79
CA TYR A 93 -10.36 34.56 15.82
C TYR A 93 -9.39 35.68 15.42
N HIS A 94 -8.07 35.49 15.58
CA HIS A 94 -7.08 36.49 15.17
C HIS A 94 -7.10 36.70 13.63
N PRO A 95 -7.02 37.96 13.11
CA PRO A 95 -6.93 39.25 13.82
C PRO A 95 -8.30 39.88 14.13
N TRP A 96 -9.39 39.17 13.87
CA TRP A 96 -10.78 39.67 13.94
C TRP A 96 -11.47 39.55 15.31
N PHE A 97 -10.73 39.28 16.38
CA PHE A 97 -11.32 39.05 17.70
C PHE A 97 -12.28 40.16 18.19
N PRO A 98 -11.96 41.47 18.08
CA PRO A 98 -12.93 42.52 18.44
C PRO A 98 -14.20 42.52 17.58
N ARG A 99 -14.11 42.03 16.34
CA ARG A 99 -15.23 41.93 15.40
C ARG A 99 -16.15 40.75 15.71
N LEU A 100 -15.63 39.68 16.34
CA LEU A 100 -16.43 38.59 16.89
C LEU A 100 -17.46 39.09 17.90
N LEU A 101 -17.10 40.07 18.74
CA LEU A 101 -18.01 40.62 19.75
C LEU A 101 -19.20 41.33 19.09
N THR A 102 -18.96 42.00 17.96
CA THR A 102 -19.99 42.61 17.12
C THR A 102 -20.86 41.54 16.47
N ALA A 103 -20.27 40.45 15.98
CA ALA A 103 -20.99 39.32 15.40
C ALA A 103 -21.98 38.71 16.41
N LEU A 104 -21.54 38.46 17.65
CA LEU A 104 -22.40 37.95 18.72
C LEU A 104 -23.62 38.86 18.95
N ARG A 105 -23.41 40.17 19.01
CA ARG A 105 -24.50 41.15 19.16
C ARG A 105 -25.45 41.14 17.97
N SER A 106 -24.92 41.02 16.75
CA SER A 106 -25.73 40.91 15.52
C SER A 106 -26.61 39.66 15.48
N LEU A 107 -26.20 38.58 16.16
CA LEU A 107 -26.97 37.36 16.33
C LEU A 107 -28.09 37.46 17.38
N GLY A 108 -28.17 38.57 18.13
CA GLY A 108 -29.17 38.79 19.19
C GLY A 108 -28.65 38.60 20.61
N VAL A 109 -27.33 38.40 20.82
CA VAL A 109 -26.74 38.38 22.16
C VAL A 109 -26.79 39.80 22.75
N ARG A 110 -27.34 39.92 23.96
CA ARG A 110 -27.56 41.23 24.59
C ARG A 110 -26.30 41.83 25.19
N TYR A 111 -25.47 41.00 25.82
CA TYR A 111 -24.23 41.42 26.46
C TYR A 111 -23.11 40.41 26.22
N VAL A 112 -21.88 40.91 26.10
CA VAL A 112 -20.67 40.12 25.88
C VAL A 112 -19.65 40.48 26.97
N PHE A 113 -19.15 39.47 27.65
CA PHE A 113 -18.34 39.60 28.85
C PHE A 113 -16.97 38.92 28.70
N ASP A 114 -15.95 39.49 29.33
CA ASP A 114 -14.58 38.97 29.29
C ASP A 114 -14.33 37.97 30.43
N VAL A 115 -14.04 36.71 30.10
CA VAL A 115 -13.68 35.69 31.10
C VAL A 115 -12.31 35.97 31.73
N SER A 116 -11.42 36.70 31.06
CA SER A 116 -10.15 37.10 31.66
C SER A 116 -10.35 37.93 32.92
N PHE A 117 -11.43 38.72 33.00
CA PHE A 117 -11.77 39.44 34.23
C PHE A 117 -12.10 38.47 35.37
N GLY A 118 -12.81 37.37 35.08
CA GLY A 118 -13.02 36.28 36.02
C GLY A 118 -11.72 35.64 36.50
N ALA A 119 -10.69 35.57 35.64
CA ALA A 119 -9.40 35.04 36.03
C ALA A 119 -8.63 35.95 37.01
N GLU A 120 -8.81 37.27 36.96
CA GLU A 120 -8.32 38.19 38.00
C GLU A 120 -9.00 37.88 39.35
N ILE A 121 -10.31 37.62 39.34
CA ILE A 121 -11.08 37.21 40.53
C ILE A 121 -10.56 35.88 41.08
N THR A 122 -10.46 34.85 40.24
CA THR A 122 -9.99 33.52 40.64
C THR A 122 -8.58 33.57 41.25
N THR A 123 -7.66 34.32 40.64
CA THR A 123 -6.29 34.45 41.15
C THR A 123 -6.26 35.12 42.52
N TYR A 124 -7.07 36.16 42.73
CA TYR A 124 -7.22 36.79 44.04
C TYR A 124 -7.81 35.81 45.08
N LEU A 125 -8.80 35.01 44.71
CA LEU A 125 -9.38 34.00 45.60
C LEU A 125 -8.37 32.90 45.96
N TYR A 126 -7.51 32.47 45.03
CA TYR A 126 -6.42 31.55 45.34
C TYR A 126 -5.42 32.15 46.33
N LYS A 127 -5.02 33.42 46.14
CA LYS A 127 -4.17 34.13 47.11
C LYS A 127 -4.85 34.15 48.49
N LYS A 128 -6.13 34.46 48.54
CA LYS A 128 -6.88 34.50 49.80
C LYS A 128 -6.95 33.13 50.48
N ALA A 129 -7.13 32.07 49.71
CA ALA A 129 -7.08 30.70 50.22
C ALA A 129 -5.70 30.37 50.80
N LEU A 130 -4.62 30.76 50.12
CA LEU A 130 -3.24 30.60 50.63
C LEU A 130 -3.03 31.38 51.94
N ASP A 131 -3.47 32.64 52.00
CA ASP A 131 -3.38 33.47 53.21
C ASP A 131 -4.21 32.89 54.38
N ALA A 132 -5.31 32.19 54.08
CA ALA A 132 -6.15 31.50 55.05
C ALA A 132 -5.58 30.16 55.55
N GLY A 133 -4.42 29.73 55.03
CA GLY A 133 -3.74 28.50 55.46
C GLY A 133 -4.43 27.21 55.01
N VAL A 134 -5.08 27.22 53.84
CA VAL A 134 -5.63 25.99 53.25
C VAL A 134 -4.53 24.98 52.96
N LYS A 135 -4.91 23.71 52.89
CA LYS A 135 -3.98 22.59 52.70
C LYS A 135 -3.22 22.72 51.37
N THR A 136 -1.89 22.67 51.43
CA THR A 136 -1.02 22.65 50.23
C THR A 136 -0.63 21.23 49.84
N PRO A 137 -0.39 20.96 48.55
CA PRO A 137 -0.44 21.90 47.43
C PRO A 137 -1.87 22.27 47.04
N ILE A 138 -2.10 23.50 46.60
CA ILE A 138 -3.36 23.88 45.94
C ILE A 138 -3.25 23.53 44.46
N ILE A 139 -3.98 22.54 43.99
CA ILE A 139 -4.09 22.25 42.56
C ILE A 139 -4.99 23.33 41.96
N ALA A 140 -4.57 24.05 40.91
CA ALA A 140 -5.42 25.03 40.26
C ALA A 140 -6.52 24.36 39.43
N GLN A 141 -7.68 25.02 39.31
CA GLN A 141 -8.92 24.44 38.78
C GLN A 141 -9.44 25.05 37.46
N PRO A 142 -8.65 25.72 36.60
CA PRO A 142 -9.21 26.30 35.38
C PRO A 142 -9.60 25.22 34.35
N CYS A 143 -9.08 24.00 34.49
CA CYS A 143 -9.21 22.90 33.54
C CYS A 143 -10.16 21.79 34.05
N PRO A 144 -11.42 21.73 33.57
CA PRO A 144 -12.41 20.76 34.04
C PRO A 144 -12.07 19.29 33.75
N ALA A 145 -11.22 19.02 32.75
CA ALA A 145 -10.76 17.66 32.47
C ALA A 145 -9.86 17.12 33.58
N VAL A 146 -9.02 17.97 34.18
CA VAL A 146 -8.16 17.61 35.33
C VAL A 146 -9.01 17.39 36.57
N VAL A 147 -9.98 18.27 36.81
CA VAL A 147 -10.95 18.13 37.91
C VAL A 147 -11.72 16.82 37.78
N SER A 148 -12.28 16.54 36.60
CA SER A 148 -13.01 15.28 36.32
C SER A 148 -12.13 14.06 36.55
N TYR A 149 -10.85 14.13 36.15
CA TYR A 149 -9.90 13.05 36.38
C TYR A 149 -9.64 12.82 37.88
N ILE A 150 -9.45 13.89 38.67
CA ILE A 150 -9.24 13.79 40.11
C ILE A 150 -10.50 13.26 40.82
N GLU A 151 -11.67 13.81 40.51
CA GLU A 151 -12.95 13.35 41.09
C GLU A 151 -13.26 11.88 40.77
N THR A 152 -12.79 11.35 39.63
CA THR A 152 -13.11 9.98 39.18
C THR A 152 -12.01 8.95 39.48
N TYR A 153 -10.73 9.32 39.34
CA TYR A 153 -9.60 8.39 39.35
C TYR A 153 -8.62 8.58 40.51
N HIS A 154 -8.55 9.78 41.11
CA HIS A 154 -7.65 10.09 42.23
C HIS A 154 -8.40 10.89 43.30
N THR A 155 -9.44 10.28 43.88
CA THR A 155 -10.32 10.95 44.84
C THR A 155 -9.59 11.39 46.11
N ASP A 156 -8.43 10.80 46.40
CA ASP A 156 -7.50 11.22 47.44
C ASP A 156 -6.86 12.59 47.20
N LEU A 157 -6.85 13.08 45.96
CA LEU A 157 -6.40 14.42 45.58
C LEU A 157 -7.51 15.48 45.65
N VAL A 158 -8.78 15.09 45.81
CA VAL A 158 -9.92 16.04 45.90
C VAL A 158 -9.73 17.11 46.99
N PRO A 159 -9.21 16.81 48.20
CA PRO A 159 -8.98 17.83 49.23
C PRO A 159 -7.91 18.88 48.88
N TYR A 160 -7.12 18.64 47.83
CA TYR A 160 -6.08 19.56 47.35
C TYR A 160 -6.54 20.37 46.14
N LEU A 161 -7.75 20.12 45.63
CA LEU A 161 -8.35 20.99 44.62
C LEU A 161 -8.65 22.35 45.23
N ALA A 162 -8.39 23.44 44.49
CA ALA A 162 -8.62 24.78 45.01
C ALA A 162 -10.08 24.97 45.41
N PRO A 163 -10.36 25.57 46.58
CA PRO A 163 -11.70 25.69 47.14
C PRO A 163 -12.54 26.80 46.46
N THR A 164 -12.23 27.16 45.22
CA THR A 164 -12.83 28.28 44.47
C THR A 164 -13.25 27.79 43.09
N HIS A 165 -14.13 28.51 42.41
CA HIS A 165 -14.55 28.12 41.06
C HIS A 165 -13.48 28.44 40.00
N SER A 166 -13.78 28.08 38.74
CA SER A 166 -12.95 28.44 37.60
C SER A 166 -13.25 29.87 37.13
N PRO A 167 -12.35 30.50 36.35
CA PRO A 167 -12.53 31.88 35.86
C PRO A 167 -13.89 32.18 35.22
N SER A 168 -14.43 31.22 34.46
CA SER A 168 -15.75 31.36 33.83
C SER A 168 -16.87 31.45 34.86
N LEU A 169 -16.83 30.61 35.90
CA LEU A 169 -17.84 30.60 36.94
C LEU A 169 -17.68 31.79 37.89
N ASP A 170 -16.46 32.16 38.27
CA ASP A 170 -16.22 33.33 39.11
C ASP A 170 -16.69 34.63 38.44
N ALA A 171 -16.45 34.79 37.13
CA ALA A 171 -17.02 35.87 36.35
C ALA A 171 -18.55 35.82 36.37
N ALA A 172 -19.15 34.65 36.15
CA ALA A 172 -20.59 34.49 36.11
C ALA A 172 -21.27 34.80 37.45
N ILE A 173 -20.69 34.33 38.57
CA ILE A 173 -21.15 34.63 39.94
C ILE A 173 -21.08 36.14 40.19
N TRP A 174 -19.97 36.77 39.81
CA TRP A 174 -19.83 38.22 39.94
C TRP A 174 -20.89 38.99 39.13
N LEU A 175 -21.15 38.57 37.89
CA LEU A 175 -22.22 39.16 37.06
C LEU A 175 -23.59 39.00 37.71
N LYS A 176 -23.92 37.81 38.24
CA LYS A 176 -25.21 37.54 38.89
C LYS A 176 -25.45 38.35 40.15
N ASN A 177 -24.38 38.74 40.84
CA ASN A 177 -24.46 39.64 41.99
C ASN A 177 -24.80 41.09 41.61
N GLN A 178 -24.67 41.47 40.33
CA GLN A 178 -25.07 42.79 39.86
C GLN A 178 -26.56 42.85 39.50
N PRO A 179 -27.29 43.89 39.94
CA PRO A 179 -28.72 44.03 39.66
C PRO A 179 -29.07 43.97 38.16
N GLN A 180 -28.19 44.49 37.31
CA GLN A 180 -28.39 44.59 35.86
C GLN A 180 -28.27 43.26 35.11
N PHE A 181 -27.55 42.27 35.66
CA PHE A 181 -27.27 40.99 34.97
C PHE A 181 -27.87 39.76 35.68
N ARG A 182 -28.54 39.96 36.83
CA ARG A 182 -29.10 38.89 37.66
C ARG A 182 -29.95 37.89 36.89
N ASP A 183 -30.87 38.38 36.06
CA ASP A 183 -31.85 37.54 35.35
C ASP A 183 -31.37 37.06 33.96
N LEU A 184 -30.14 37.41 33.58
CA LEU A 184 -29.58 37.07 32.27
C LEU A 184 -29.23 35.58 32.19
N LYS A 185 -29.63 34.85 31.14
CA LYS A 185 -29.08 33.51 30.91
C LYS A 185 -27.67 33.65 30.36
N LEU A 186 -26.72 32.95 30.98
CA LEU A 186 -25.30 33.06 30.63
C LEU A 186 -24.87 31.85 29.80
N ALA A 187 -24.20 32.12 28.68
CA ALA A 187 -23.51 31.12 27.87
C ALA A 187 -22.00 31.37 27.96
N PHE A 188 -21.21 30.31 28.02
CA PHE A 188 -19.76 30.40 27.89
C PHE A 188 -19.36 30.06 26.45
N LEU A 189 -18.52 30.89 25.84
CA LEU A 189 -17.94 30.67 24.52
C LEU A 189 -16.46 30.35 24.66
N GLY A 190 -16.06 29.11 24.35
CA GLY A 190 -14.66 28.69 24.56
C GLY A 190 -14.19 27.46 23.79
N PRO A 191 -12.92 27.04 24.00
CA PRO A 191 -12.30 25.94 23.26
C PRO A 191 -12.48 24.56 23.90
N CYS A 192 -13.18 24.46 25.04
CA CYS A 192 -13.18 23.28 25.90
C CYS A 192 -14.54 22.57 25.93
N LEU A 193 -14.55 21.27 25.64
CA LEU A 193 -15.74 20.42 25.75
C LEU A 193 -16.05 20.06 27.21
N ALA A 194 -15.03 19.83 28.03
CA ALA A 194 -15.19 19.47 29.43
C ALA A 194 -15.86 20.57 30.29
N LYS A 195 -15.89 21.82 29.82
CA LYS A 195 -16.60 22.94 30.46
C LYS A 195 -18.10 22.68 30.59
N ARG A 196 -18.69 21.95 29.64
CA ARG A 196 -20.07 21.44 29.74
C ARG A 196 -20.31 20.72 31.07
N ARG A 197 -19.42 19.81 31.45
CA ARG A 197 -19.57 19.04 32.70
C ARG A 197 -19.41 19.88 33.95
N GLU A 198 -18.56 20.90 33.89
CA GLU A 198 -18.44 21.85 34.99
C GLU A 198 -19.73 22.63 35.21
N PHE A 199 -20.36 23.14 34.14
CA PHE A 199 -21.56 23.97 34.27
C PHE A 199 -22.82 23.18 34.62
N HIS A 200 -22.88 21.91 34.21
CA HIS A 200 -23.94 20.99 34.59
C HIS A 200 -23.67 20.26 35.92
N ASP A 201 -22.55 20.56 36.61
CA ASP A 201 -22.29 19.99 37.94
C ASP A 201 -23.23 20.64 38.97
N PRO A 202 -23.99 19.85 39.77
CA PRO A 202 -24.91 20.38 40.76
C PRO A 202 -24.27 21.36 41.77
N ASN A 203 -22.97 21.21 42.06
CA ASN A 203 -22.24 22.08 42.99
C ASN A 203 -21.95 23.48 42.43
N THR A 204 -22.30 23.75 41.17
CA THR A 204 -22.14 25.07 40.53
C THR A 204 -23.43 25.86 40.43
N GLY A 205 -24.57 25.27 40.84
CA GLY A 205 -25.87 25.92 40.84
C GLY A 205 -26.41 26.29 39.46
N GLY A 206 -25.81 25.77 38.36
CA GLY A 206 -26.25 26.06 37.00
C GLY A 206 -26.14 27.54 36.60
N VAL A 207 -25.18 28.26 37.20
CA VAL A 207 -25.01 29.71 36.99
C VAL A 207 -24.73 30.05 35.52
N ILE A 208 -24.01 29.18 34.82
CA ILE A 208 -23.83 29.19 33.36
C ILE A 208 -24.75 28.12 32.78
N ALA A 209 -25.62 28.49 31.85
CA ALA A 209 -26.63 27.61 31.29
C ALA A 209 -26.12 26.81 30.08
N TYR A 210 -25.17 27.36 29.31
CA TYR A 210 -24.73 26.78 28.05
C TYR A 210 -23.20 26.78 27.93
N ASN A 211 -22.63 25.65 27.54
CA ASN A 211 -21.28 25.59 26.99
C ASN A 211 -21.34 25.65 25.46
N VAL A 212 -20.89 26.74 24.86
CA VAL A 212 -20.80 26.91 23.40
C VAL A 212 -19.33 26.84 22.99
N THR A 213 -19.02 25.99 22.01
CA THR A 213 -17.65 25.89 21.52
C THR A 213 -17.36 26.84 20.37
N PHE A 214 -16.09 27.23 20.20
CA PHE A 214 -15.67 28.00 19.02
C PHE A 214 -16.02 27.27 17.73
N LYS A 215 -15.82 25.95 17.67
CA LYS A 215 -16.17 25.15 16.49
C LYS A 215 -17.65 25.27 16.11
N SER A 216 -18.57 25.09 17.06
CA SER A 216 -20.01 25.21 16.80
C SER A 216 -20.41 26.62 16.38
N LEU A 217 -19.88 27.66 17.05
CA LEU A 217 -20.15 29.04 16.68
C LEU A 217 -19.61 29.40 15.30
N THR A 218 -18.37 29.02 14.98
CA THR A 218 -17.75 29.30 13.68
C THR A 218 -18.55 28.66 12.55
N SER A 219 -18.91 27.39 12.69
CA SER A 219 -19.77 26.71 11.70
C SER A 219 -21.13 27.40 11.54
N TYR A 220 -21.69 27.93 12.62
CA TYR A 220 -22.95 28.68 12.54
C TYR A 220 -22.79 30.05 11.86
N LEU A 221 -21.73 30.81 12.17
CA LEU A 221 -21.44 32.08 11.50
C LEU A 221 -21.26 31.89 9.99
N GLU A 222 -20.54 30.83 9.58
CA GLU A 222 -20.36 30.44 8.18
C GLU A 222 -21.71 30.11 7.51
N GLN A 223 -22.56 29.33 8.17
CA GLN A 223 -23.91 29.00 7.68
C GLN A 223 -24.81 30.23 7.52
N GLN A 224 -24.66 31.23 8.39
CA GLN A 224 -25.38 32.51 8.29
C GLN A 224 -24.74 33.48 7.29
N GLY A 225 -23.59 33.14 6.69
CA GLY A 225 -22.86 34.01 5.77
C GLY A 225 -22.27 35.26 6.45
N ILE A 226 -22.03 35.22 7.77
CA ILE A 226 -21.47 36.35 8.52
C ILE A 226 -19.95 36.36 8.36
N GLN A 227 -19.43 37.37 7.67
CA GLN A 227 -18.00 37.56 7.45
C GLN A 227 -17.43 38.53 8.51
N LEU A 228 -16.57 38.01 9.40
CA LEU A 228 -16.05 38.77 10.54
C LEU A 228 -15.20 39.97 10.12
N ASP A 229 -14.51 39.92 8.99
CA ASP A 229 -13.65 40.98 8.47
C ASP A 229 -14.42 42.23 8.04
N GLN A 230 -15.72 42.10 7.73
CA GLN A 230 -16.61 43.19 7.31
C GLN A 230 -17.32 43.90 8.47
N LEU A 231 -17.20 43.38 9.69
CA LEU A 231 -17.85 43.97 10.86
C LEU A 231 -16.95 45.03 11.52
N GLU A 232 -17.58 46.03 12.12
CA GLU A 232 -16.87 47.01 12.95
C GLU A 232 -16.39 46.34 14.26
N PRO A 233 -15.19 46.65 14.76
CA PRO A 233 -14.73 46.14 16.04
C PRO A 233 -15.56 46.73 17.19
N SER A 234 -15.84 45.94 18.23
CA SER A 234 -16.46 46.41 19.46
C SER A 234 -15.73 45.87 20.70
N GLY A 235 -16.05 46.41 21.88
CA GLY A 235 -15.48 45.99 23.16
C GLY A 235 -16.43 45.15 24.00
N PHE A 236 -15.96 44.76 25.19
CA PHE A 236 -16.75 44.06 26.20
C PHE A 236 -17.67 45.01 26.98
N ASP A 237 -18.76 44.47 27.53
CA ASP A 237 -19.71 45.20 28.38
C ASP A 237 -19.27 45.30 29.86
N THR A 238 -18.13 44.69 30.19
CA THR A 238 -17.49 44.73 31.51
C THR A 238 -16.05 45.22 31.42
N PRO A 239 -15.44 45.64 32.54
CA PRO A 239 -14.01 45.91 32.59
C PRO A 239 -13.21 44.71 32.07
N GLU A 240 -12.21 45.01 31.23
CA GLU A 240 -11.29 44.00 30.70
C GLU A 240 -10.22 43.67 31.73
N ALA A 241 -9.66 42.47 31.70
CA ALA A 241 -8.52 42.16 32.57
C ALA A 241 -7.26 42.92 32.16
N GLU A 242 -6.40 43.22 33.14
CA GLU A 242 -5.09 43.79 32.87
C GLU A 242 -4.08 42.71 32.47
N ARG A 243 -3.88 41.69 33.34
CA ARG A 243 -2.82 40.68 33.18
C ARG A 243 -3.38 39.31 32.84
N ALA A 244 -4.56 38.99 33.36
CA ALA A 244 -5.21 37.71 33.14
C ALA A 244 -5.76 37.52 31.72
N VAL A 245 -5.48 38.43 30.78
CA VAL A 245 -5.72 38.19 29.34
C VAL A 245 -4.87 37.06 28.77
N GLY A 246 -3.70 36.80 29.37
CA GLY A 246 -2.84 35.66 29.03
C GLY A 246 -3.18 34.35 29.77
N TYR A 247 -4.29 34.29 30.52
CA TYR A 247 -4.60 33.14 31.39
C TYR A 247 -4.90 31.83 30.63
N SER A 248 -5.16 31.91 29.32
CA SER A 248 -5.27 30.72 28.47
C SER A 248 -3.92 30.09 28.13
N GLN A 249 -2.81 30.82 28.30
CA GLN A 249 -1.46 30.28 28.14
C GLN A 249 -1.01 29.56 29.42
N PRO A 250 -0.21 28.50 29.27
CA PRO A 250 0.43 27.86 30.41
C PRO A 250 1.39 28.83 31.13
N GLY A 251 1.30 28.91 32.46
CA GLY A 251 2.02 29.92 33.25
C GLY A 251 1.29 31.26 33.33
N GLY A 252 0.17 31.46 32.61
CA GLY A 252 -0.64 32.67 32.70
C GLY A 252 -1.20 32.92 34.10
N LEU A 253 -1.52 31.86 34.85
CA LEU A 253 -1.87 31.95 36.27
C LEU A 253 -0.69 32.48 37.10
N THR A 254 0.47 31.84 36.97
CA THR A 254 1.70 32.24 37.66
C THR A 254 2.09 33.70 37.36
N ASP A 255 1.95 34.14 36.12
CA ASP A 255 2.20 35.53 35.72
C ASP A 255 1.19 36.50 36.35
N THR A 256 -0.08 36.10 36.48
CA THR A 256 -1.11 36.92 37.14
C THR A 256 -0.80 37.08 38.64
N PHE A 257 -0.25 36.05 39.29
CA PHE A 257 0.19 36.12 40.71
C PHE A 257 1.26 37.17 40.99
N LYS A 258 2.09 37.53 39.99
CA LYS A 258 3.10 38.60 40.13
C LYS A 258 2.47 39.95 40.52
N ARG A 259 1.17 40.14 40.25
CA ARG A 259 0.41 41.31 40.69
C ARG A 259 0.47 41.54 42.21
N PHE A 260 0.47 40.46 42.98
CA PHE A 260 0.41 40.53 44.43
C PHE A 260 1.79 40.70 45.10
N GLY A 261 2.84 40.95 44.31
CA GLY A 261 4.21 41.11 44.82
C GLY A 261 4.80 39.82 45.41
N MET A 262 4.21 38.66 45.09
CA MET A 262 4.70 37.36 45.54
C MET A 262 5.88 36.92 44.66
N GLU A 263 7.00 36.54 45.29
CA GLU A 263 8.11 35.89 44.58
C GLU A 263 7.72 34.46 44.26
N VAL A 264 7.41 34.20 42.98
CA VAL A 264 6.97 32.90 42.52
C VAL A 264 8.18 32.08 42.04
N ARG A 265 8.71 31.21 42.90
CA ARG A 265 9.75 30.24 42.48
C ARG A 265 9.10 29.12 41.67
N LYS A 266 9.80 28.65 40.63
CA LYS A 266 9.33 27.55 39.77
C LYS A 266 8.97 26.27 40.54
N ALA A 267 9.66 26.00 41.65
CA ALA A 267 9.38 24.84 42.52
C ALA A 267 8.11 25.00 43.37
N ASP A 268 7.74 26.23 43.73
CA ASP A 268 6.52 26.50 44.52
C ASP A 268 5.27 26.58 43.62
N PHE A 269 5.47 27.00 42.37
CA PHE A 269 4.43 27.12 41.34
C PHE A 269 4.83 26.36 40.07
N PRO A 270 4.86 25.02 40.11
CA PRO A 270 5.10 24.22 38.93
C PRO A 270 4.02 24.46 37.88
N ARG A 271 4.47 24.72 36.65
CA ARG A 271 3.65 24.75 35.44
C ARG A 271 3.67 23.36 34.81
N VAL A 272 2.50 22.75 34.67
CA VAL A 272 2.35 21.41 34.11
C VAL A 272 1.26 21.45 33.03
N GLU A 273 1.60 20.97 31.84
CA GLU A 273 0.67 20.98 30.73
C GLU A 273 0.74 19.69 29.89
N GLY A 274 -0.36 19.39 29.21
CA GLY A 274 -0.45 18.25 28.31
C GLY A 274 -0.91 16.97 29.01
N PRO A 275 -1.71 16.14 28.32
CA PRO A 275 -2.35 14.99 28.95
C PRO A 275 -1.33 13.92 29.38
N ARG A 276 -0.25 13.73 28.60
CA ARG A 276 0.77 12.71 28.91
C ARG A 276 1.54 13.03 30.20
N GLU A 277 2.00 14.28 30.33
CA GLU A 277 2.76 14.71 31.52
C GLU A 277 1.87 14.73 32.76
N ILE A 278 0.66 15.28 32.66
CA ILE A 278 -0.26 15.41 33.78
C ILE A 278 -0.68 14.06 34.35
N TYR A 279 -1.28 13.21 33.51
CA TYR A 279 -1.95 12.00 34.00
C TYR A 279 -0.99 10.82 34.16
N GLY A 280 0.05 10.74 33.31
CA GLY A 280 1.00 9.64 33.32
C GLY A 280 2.12 9.79 34.34
N LYS A 281 2.45 11.03 34.74
CA LYS A 281 3.66 11.31 35.53
C LYS A 281 3.40 12.24 36.71
N TYR A 282 2.97 13.47 36.45
CA TYR A 282 2.94 14.52 37.47
C TYR A 282 1.94 14.26 38.61
N LEU A 283 0.68 13.92 38.32
CA LEU A 283 -0.30 13.64 39.38
C LEU A 283 0.08 12.42 40.25
N PRO A 284 0.56 11.29 39.69
CA PRO A 284 1.14 10.20 40.46
C PRO A 284 2.32 10.63 41.35
N GLU A 285 3.28 11.40 40.82
CA GLU A 285 4.43 11.91 41.57
C GLU A 285 3.99 12.86 42.71
N LEU A 286 3.04 13.75 42.42
CA LEU A 286 2.49 14.70 43.41
C LEU A 286 1.89 13.99 44.62
N LYS A 287 1.26 12.83 44.43
CA LYS A 287 0.72 12.01 45.54
C LYS A 287 1.83 11.51 46.46
N GLU A 288 2.97 11.13 45.89
CA GLU A 288 4.12 10.68 46.67
C GLU A 288 4.81 11.85 47.37
N ASP A 289 4.92 13.00 46.71
CA ASP A 289 5.43 14.25 47.29
C ASP A 289 4.58 14.73 48.48
N ILE A 290 3.25 14.63 48.35
CA ILE A 290 2.28 14.89 49.43
C ILE A 290 2.54 13.98 50.63
N ARG A 291 2.81 12.69 50.40
CA ARG A 291 3.15 11.74 51.48
C ARG A 291 4.47 12.07 52.14
N CYS A 292 5.45 12.51 51.35
CA CYS A 292 6.79 12.88 51.83
C CYS A 292 6.85 14.28 52.48
N GLY A 293 5.78 15.06 52.44
CA GLY A 293 5.72 16.42 52.98
C GLY A 293 6.54 17.46 52.20
N ARG A 294 6.97 17.14 50.96
CA ARG A 294 7.72 18.03 50.07
C ARG A 294 6.83 18.43 48.90
N VAL A 295 5.97 19.43 49.12
CA VAL A 295 4.93 19.80 48.16
C VAL A 295 5.12 21.22 47.62
N PRO A 296 4.69 21.49 46.37
CA PRO A 296 4.57 22.85 45.89
C PRO A 296 3.49 23.61 46.68
N VAL A 297 3.47 24.93 46.54
CA VAL A 297 2.43 25.79 47.13
C VAL A 297 1.16 25.70 46.31
N LEU A 298 1.28 25.90 44.99
CA LEU A 298 0.17 25.89 44.04
C LEU A 298 0.60 25.27 42.72
N VAL A 299 -0.23 24.43 42.12
CA VAL A 299 0.08 23.77 40.85
C VAL A 299 -0.73 24.43 39.72
N ASP A 300 -0.04 25.07 38.77
CA ASP A 300 -0.67 25.57 37.54
C ASP A 300 -0.75 24.44 36.51
N ILE A 301 -1.94 23.88 36.33
CA ILE A 301 -2.16 22.64 35.58
C ILE A 301 -3.22 22.79 34.48
N LEU A 302 -2.82 22.52 33.23
CA LEU A 302 -3.69 22.63 32.05
C LEU A 302 -3.62 21.38 31.17
N ASN A 303 -4.76 20.73 30.92
CA ASN A 303 -4.81 19.48 30.15
C ASN A 303 -4.18 19.60 28.74
N CYS A 304 -4.44 20.68 28.03
CA CYS A 304 -4.09 20.80 26.62
C CYS A 304 -2.66 21.33 26.46
N THR A 305 -1.92 20.80 25.49
CA THR A 305 -0.63 21.35 25.05
C THR A 305 -0.86 22.75 24.49
N HIS A 306 -0.08 23.73 24.94
CA HIS A 306 -0.25 25.17 24.64
C HIS A 306 -1.43 25.82 25.38
N GLY A 307 -1.84 25.22 26.49
CA GLY A 307 -2.94 25.69 27.33
C GLY A 307 -4.28 25.65 26.61
N CYS A 308 -5.22 26.49 27.03
CA CYS A 308 -6.57 26.49 26.44
C CYS A 308 -6.58 26.89 24.95
N ASN A 309 -5.53 27.56 24.46
CA ASN A 309 -5.38 27.96 23.06
C ASN A 309 -5.23 26.75 22.11
N GLY A 310 -4.74 25.61 22.61
CA GLY A 310 -4.65 24.34 21.87
C GLY A 310 -5.83 23.39 22.13
N GLY A 311 -6.94 23.89 22.67
CA GLY A 311 -8.08 23.07 23.11
C GLY A 311 -8.78 22.28 21.99
N PRO A 312 -9.56 21.24 22.32
CA PRO A 312 -10.13 20.31 21.34
C PRO A 312 -11.22 20.90 20.44
N ALA A 313 -11.76 22.08 20.79
CA ALA A 313 -12.84 22.72 20.04
C ALA A 313 -12.46 24.06 19.42
N VAL A 314 -11.16 24.28 19.16
CA VAL A 314 -10.68 25.41 18.34
C VAL A 314 -10.95 25.16 16.86
N SER A 315 -11.22 26.23 16.11
CA SER A 315 -11.49 26.18 14.67
C SER A 315 -10.23 26.35 13.83
N HIS A 316 -9.25 27.11 14.33
CA HIS A 316 -8.02 27.44 13.62
C HIS A 316 -6.81 26.96 14.43
N ARG A 317 -5.79 26.43 13.75
CA ARG A 317 -4.53 25.99 14.38
C ARG A 317 -3.44 27.02 14.10
N PHE A 318 -2.89 27.57 15.16
CA PHE A 318 -1.72 28.45 15.14
C PHE A 318 -0.50 27.68 15.66
N SER A 319 0.70 28.05 15.22
CA SER A 319 1.94 27.53 15.80
C SER A 319 2.12 28.05 17.23
N GLN A 320 2.93 27.37 18.05
CA GLN A 320 3.19 27.82 19.42
C GLN A 320 3.74 29.25 19.45
N TYR A 321 4.67 29.58 18.54
CA TYR A 321 5.21 30.94 18.40
C TYR A 321 4.11 31.97 18.13
N GLN A 322 3.18 31.68 17.22
CA GLN A 322 2.07 32.60 16.90
C GLN A 322 1.12 32.77 18.09
N ILE A 323 0.79 31.69 18.80
CA ILE A 323 -0.04 31.74 20.01
C ILE A 323 0.62 32.63 21.05
N ASP A 324 1.92 32.44 21.28
CA ASP A 324 2.67 33.21 22.28
C ASP A 324 2.76 34.68 21.89
N LEU A 325 3.08 34.98 20.63
CA LEU A 325 3.15 36.34 20.12
C LEU A 325 1.83 37.10 20.32
N ILE A 326 0.71 36.52 19.84
CA ILE A 326 -0.62 37.16 19.94
C ILE A 326 -0.99 37.45 21.40
N MET A 327 -0.71 36.50 22.30
CA MET A 327 -1.08 36.63 23.70
C MET A 327 -0.17 37.56 24.48
N ASP A 328 1.14 37.55 24.20
CA ASP A 328 2.10 38.47 24.81
C ASP A 328 1.86 39.91 24.34
N GLU A 329 1.58 40.14 23.06
CA GLU A 329 1.19 41.45 22.54
C GLU A 329 -0.11 41.94 23.18
N ARG A 330 -1.14 41.09 23.27
CA ARG A 330 -2.41 41.43 23.94
C ARG A 330 -2.19 41.79 25.42
N LYS A 331 -1.35 41.04 26.12
CA LYS A 331 -1.02 41.26 27.53
C LYS A 331 -0.25 42.57 27.71
N ALA A 332 0.77 42.82 26.88
CA ALA A 332 1.54 44.06 26.92
C ALA A 332 0.64 45.28 26.68
N ALA A 333 -0.23 45.23 25.66
CA ALA A 333 -1.16 46.30 25.35
C ALA A 333 -2.14 46.60 26.50
N GLN A 334 -2.66 45.57 27.19
CA GLN A 334 -3.53 45.77 28.35
C GLN A 334 -2.79 46.36 29.55
N ILE A 335 -1.58 45.90 29.84
CA ILE A 335 -0.75 46.46 30.92
C ILE A 335 -0.47 47.95 30.64
N GLU A 336 -0.10 48.31 29.40
CA GLU A 336 0.16 49.69 29.01
C GLU A 336 -1.12 50.56 29.10
N LYS A 337 -2.27 50.05 28.64
CA LYS A 337 -3.57 50.72 28.75
C LYS A 337 -3.90 51.07 30.20
N TYR A 338 -3.72 50.13 31.13
CA TYR A 338 -4.02 50.38 32.54
C TYR A 338 -2.97 51.26 33.25
N GLN A 339 -1.70 51.21 32.83
CA GLN A 339 -0.66 52.12 33.32
C GLN A 339 -0.89 53.57 32.90
N THR A 340 -1.36 53.79 31.67
CA THR A 340 -1.62 55.14 31.13
C THR A 340 -2.91 55.78 31.69
N MET A 341 -3.85 54.98 32.16
CA MET A 341 -5.12 55.47 32.74
C MET A 341 -4.99 55.96 34.21
N MET A 342 -3.83 55.85 34.87
CA MET A 342 -3.66 56.23 36.28
C MET A 342 -2.64 57.36 36.53
N GLU A 343 -3.05 58.37 37.29
CA GLU A 343 -2.15 59.24 38.07
C GLU A 343 -1.93 58.62 39.47
N GLY A 344 -1.03 57.63 39.62
CA GLY A 344 -0.80 56.95 40.91
C GLY A 344 0.10 55.69 40.89
N ASP A 345 0.20 54.97 42.03
CA ASP A 345 1.01 53.73 42.16
C ASP A 345 0.48 52.63 41.20
N PRO A 346 1.25 52.23 40.17
CA PRO A 346 0.79 51.33 39.10
C PRO A 346 0.44 49.90 39.56
N ARG A 347 0.67 49.56 40.83
CA ARG A 347 0.53 48.19 41.36
C ARG A 347 -0.90 47.78 41.73
N ASP A 348 -1.91 48.63 41.52
CA ASP A 348 -3.11 48.56 42.36
C ASP A 348 -4.49 48.80 41.71
N VAL A 349 -4.60 48.66 40.38
CA VAL A 349 -5.82 48.95 39.60
C VAL A 349 -7.10 48.24 40.12
N PHE A 350 -6.98 47.04 40.69
CA PHE A 350 -8.11 46.25 41.19
C PHE A 350 -8.24 46.21 42.73
N ARG A 351 -7.50 47.00 43.53
CA ARG A 351 -7.56 46.88 45.01
C ARG A 351 -8.95 47.14 45.60
N ASP A 352 -9.58 48.22 45.17
CA ASP A 352 -10.93 48.55 45.64
C ASP A 352 -11.96 47.55 45.11
N PHE A 353 -11.72 47.01 43.91
CA PHE A 353 -12.51 45.92 43.35
C PHE A 353 -12.38 44.64 44.18
N TYR A 354 -11.17 44.19 44.52
CA TYR A 354 -10.95 42.99 45.32
C TYR A 354 -11.56 43.11 46.72
N ARG A 355 -11.47 44.29 47.36
CA ARG A 355 -12.17 44.56 48.63
C ARG A 355 -13.67 44.39 48.51
N SER A 356 -14.28 44.77 47.38
CA SER A 356 -15.72 44.61 47.18
C SER A 356 -16.15 43.13 47.17
N LEU A 357 -15.28 42.21 46.73
CA LEU A 357 -15.55 40.77 46.68
C LEU A 357 -15.65 40.14 48.09
N GLU A 358 -15.02 40.74 49.10
CA GLU A 358 -15.02 40.24 50.48
C GLU A 358 -16.44 40.16 51.07
N THR A 359 -17.36 40.99 50.59
CA THR A 359 -18.76 41.01 51.06
C THR A 359 -19.61 39.82 50.57
N SER A 360 -19.13 39.09 49.57
CA SER A 360 -19.83 37.97 48.92
C SER A 360 -18.98 36.69 48.89
N GLU A 361 -17.99 36.57 49.75
CA GLU A 361 -16.98 35.51 49.69
C GLU A 361 -17.56 34.08 49.66
N SER A 362 -18.64 33.83 50.40
CA SER A 362 -19.25 32.49 50.47
C SER A 362 -19.81 31.99 49.14
N THR A 363 -20.16 32.88 48.20
CA THR A 363 -20.68 32.46 46.88
C THR A 363 -19.61 31.96 45.94
N TYR A 364 -18.33 32.18 46.26
CA TYR A 364 -17.19 31.76 45.43
C TYR A 364 -16.57 30.43 45.88
N LEU A 365 -17.08 29.83 46.97
CA LEU A 365 -16.60 28.55 47.49
C LEU A 365 -17.09 27.40 46.62
N ARG A 366 -16.14 26.57 46.17
CA ARG A 366 -16.42 25.39 45.36
C ARG A 366 -16.32 24.11 46.18
N LEU A 367 -17.33 23.27 46.05
CA LEU A 367 -17.32 21.88 46.49
C LEU A 367 -17.11 20.96 45.30
N TYR A 368 -16.40 19.86 45.54
CA TYR A 368 -16.15 18.79 44.58
C TYR A 368 -16.75 17.50 45.10
N SER A 369 -17.12 16.61 44.19
CA SER A 369 -17.74 15.33 44.53
C SER A 369 -16.75 14.20 44.35
N ASP A 370 -16.74 13.23 45.26
CA ASP A 370 -16.11 11.94 45.01
C ASP A 370 -16.98 11.17 44.00
N LYS A 371 -16.46 11.03 42.77
CA LYS A 371 -17.09 10.31 41.65
C LYS A 371 -16.40 8.96 41.42
N GLY A 372 -15.63 8.45 42.39
CA GLY A 372 -14.92 7.18 42.28
C GLY A 372 -15.84 5.97 42.04
N PHE A 373 -17.11 6.06 42.44
CA PHE A 373 -18.13 5.03 42.16
C PHE A 373 -18.39 4.81 40.66
N ASN A 374 -18.12 5.82 39.81
CA ASN A 374 -18.24 5.68 38.36
C ASN A 374 -17.19 4.70 37.79
N ARG A 375 -16.11 4.43 38.53
CA ARG A 375 -15.04 3.49 38.17
C ARG A 375 -15.40 2.04 38.51
N TYR A 376 -16.64 1.58 38.26
CA TYR A 376 -16.97 0.17 38.46
C TYR A 376 -16.29 -0.71 37.38
N LEU A 377 -14.98 -0.89 37.52
CA LEU A 377 -14.16 -1.84 36.81
C LEU A 377 -13.89 -2.98 37.77
N ARG A 378 -14.26 -4.20 37.35
CA ARG A 378 -13.95 -5.40 38.10
C ARG A 378 -12.46 -5.69 37.95
N SER A 379 -11.82 -6.08 39.06
CA SER A 379 -10.46 -6.62 39.04
C SER A 379 -10.56 -8.14 39.01
N PRO A 380 -9.79 -8.82 38.15
CA PRO A 380 -9.76 -10.28 38.15
C PRO A 380 -9.15 -10.80 39.45
N SER A 381 -9.65 -11.94 39.93
CA SER A 381 -8.98 -12.76 40.94
C SER A 381 -7.66 -13.35 40.38
N PRO A 382 -6.72 -13.81 41.21
CA PRO A 382 -5.46 -14.39 40.72
C PRO A 382 -5.65 -15.56 39.75
N GLU A 383 -6.71 -16.36 39.91
CA GLU A 383 -7.04 -17.47 39.00
C GLU A 383 -7.60 -16.97 37.67
N GLU A 384 -8.46 -15.95 37.69
CA GLU A 384 -8.96 -15.30 36.48
C GLU A 384 -7.83 -14.56 35.73
N GLU A 385 -6.90 -13.94 36.46
CA GLU A 385 -5.73 -13.26 35.90
C GLU A 385 -4.84 -14.24 35.14
N GLU A 386 -4.57 -15.42 35.72
CA GLU A 386 -3.83 -16.51 35.06
C GLU A 386 -4.53 -16.99 33.79
N ASN A 387 -5.84 -17.25 33.86
CA ASN A 387 -6.63 -17.66 32.70
C ASN A 387 -6.61 -16.61 31.57
N LEU A 388 -6.66 -15.31 31.91
CA LEU A 388 -6.56 -14.23 30.93
C LEU A 388 -5.17 -14.13 30.31
N TRP A 389 -4.11 -14.34 31.10
CA TRP A 389 -2.76 -14.40 30.57
C TRP A 389 -2.57 -15.55 29.59
N GLN A 390 -3.14 -16.72 29.90
CA GLN A 390 -3.17 -17.85 28.96
C GLN A 390 -3.97 -17.53 27.69
N LEU A 391 -5.15 -16.91 27.82
CA LEU A 391 -5.97 -16.48 26.70
C LEU A 391 -5.21 -15.51 25.76
N MET A 392 -4.40 -14.63 26.33
CA MET A 392 -3.56 -13.68 25.57
C MET A 392 -2.27 -14.28 25.00
N HIS A 393 -2.05 -15.60 25.16
CA HIS A 393 -0.81 -16.32 24.85
C HIS A 393 0.42 -15.81 25.60
N LYS A 394 0.27 -15.38 26.86
CA LYS A 394 1.36 -14.87 27.71
C LYS A 394 1.42 -15.56 29.08
N PRO A 395 1.55 -16.89 29.15
CA PRO A 395 1.60 -17.61 30.42
C PRO A 395 2.84 -17.28 31.27
N THR A 396 3.98 -16.88 30.69
CA THR A 396 5.19 -16.63 31.50
C THR A 396 5.41 -15.15 31.85
N PRO A 397 6.09 -14.84 32.98
CA PRO A 397 6.46 -13.47 33.33
C PRO A 397 7.28 -12.74 32.25
N GLU A 398 8.13 -13.45 31.51
CA GLU A 398 8.88 -12.82 30.40
C GLU A 398 7.92 -12.39 29.28
N GLU A 399 6.95 -13.23 28.92
CA GLU A 399 5.97 -12.93 27.87
C GLU A 399 4.98 -11.85 28.29
N GLN A 400 4.57 -11.85 29.57
CA GLN A 400 3.77 -10.79 30.19
C GLN A 400 4.48 -9.44 30.12
N GLY A 401 5.82 -9.43 30.19
CA GLY A 401 6.67 -8.25 30.05
C GLY A 401 6.74 -7.64 28.63
N ILE A 402 6.28 -8.35 27.59
CA ILE A 402 6.35 -7.88 26.20
C ILE A 402 5.24 -6.85 25.91
N ASN A 403 5.52 -5.59 26.23
CA ASN A 403 4.61 -4.45 26.10
C ASN A 403 4.75 -3.74 24.73
N CYS A 404 4.26 -4.36 23.65
CA CYS A 404 4.38 -3.81 22.29
C CYS A 404 3.49 -2.58 22.01
N ALA A 405 2.57 -2.23 22.93
CA ALA A 405 1.65 -1.09 22.86
C ALA A 405 0.71 -1.00 21.62
N CYS A 406 0.66 -2.04 20.78
CA CYS A 406 -0.08 -2.02 19.51
C CYS A 406 -1.60 -1.88 19.69
N CYS A 407 -2.17 -2.50 20.73
CA CYS A 407 -3.59 -2.43 21.09
C CYS A 407 -4.03 -1.05 21.65
N GLY A 408 -3.11 -0.10 21.79
CA GLY A 408 -3.39 1.24 22.32
C GLY A 408 -3.33 1.34 23.85
N TYR A 409 -3.27 0.22 24.59
CA TYR A 409 -3.27 0.27 26.06
C TYR A 409 -1.92 0.61 26.70
N GLY A 410 -0.82 0.57 25.94
CA GLY A 410 0.53 0.90 26.42
C GLY A 410 1.23 -0.28 27.11
N ASN A 411 0.54 -0.97 28.01
CA ASN A 411 1.02 -2.20 28.63
C ASN A 411 -0.01 -3.34 28.54
N CYS A 412 0.46 -4.59 28.68
CA CYS A 412 -0.36 -5.79 28.55
C CYS A 412 -1.33 -6.00 29.72
N ARG A 413 -1.01 -5.47 30.92
CA ARG A 413 -1.89 -5.58 32.09
C ARG A 413 -3.16 -4.74 31.91
N ASP A 414 -3.03 -3.54 31.38
CA ASP A 414 -4.17 -2.67 31.06
C ASP A 414 -5.03 -3.26 29.94
N MET A 415 -4.41 -3.92 28.96
CA MET A 415 -5.12 -4.67 27.92
C MET A 415 -5.92 -5.84 28.54
N MET A 416 -5.31 -6.60 29.45
CA MET A 416 -5.97 -7.70 30.14
C MET A 416 -7.16 -7.22 30.99
N LEU A 417 -6.99 -6.13 31.73
CA LEU A 417 -8.10 -5.50 32.47
C LEU A 417 -9.23 -5.04 31.53
N ALA A 418 -8.89 -4.55 30.33
CA ALA A 418 -9.88 -4.18 29.32
C ALA A 418 -10.65 -5.40 28.79
N ILE A 419 -9.97 -6.52 28.53
CA ILE A 419 -10.59 -7.79 28.12
C ILE A 419 -11.53 -8.29 29.22
N TYR A 420 -11.07 -8.34 30.47
CA TYR A 420 -11.86 -8.83 31.60
C TYR A 420 -13.16 -8.03 31.82
N ASN A 421 -13.10 -6.73 31.57
CA ASN A 421 -14.25 -5.84 31.71
C ASN A 421 -15.12 -5.75 30.45
N GLY A 422 -14.84 -6.54 29.40
CA GLY A 422 -15.61 -6.54 28.15
C GLY A 422 -15.44 -5.25 27.34
N LEU A 423 -14.35 -4.50 27.55
CA LEU A 423 -14.08 -3.23 26.89
C LEU A 423 -13.24 -3.39 25.63
N ASN A 424 -12.52 -4.50 25.49
CA ASN A 424 -11.74 -4.79 24.29
C ASN A 424 -11.65 -6.30 24.03
N PRO A 425 -11.91 -6.79 22.80
CA PRO A 425 -11.63 -8.17 22.43
C PRO A 425 -10.14 -8.51 22.52
N VAL A 426 -9.82 -9.79 22.75
CA VAL A 426 -8.43 -10.30 22.78
C VAL A 426 -7.79 -10.21 21.39
N GLU A 427 -8.60 -10.27 20.35
CA GLU A 427 -8.26 -10.17 18.94
C GLU A 427 -7.61 -8.82 18.60
N SER A 428 -7.86 -7.77 19.39
CA SER A 428 -7.16 -6.48 19.27
C SER A 428 -5.69 -6.54 19.71
N CYS A 429 -5.23 -7.64 20.31
CA CYS A 429 -3.85 -7.85 20.74
C CYS A 429 -2.99 -8.39 19.58
N LYS A 430 -2.03 -7.58 19.10
CA LYS A 430 -1.08 -8.00 18.05
C LYS A 430 -0.25 -9.22 18.43
N TYR A 431 0.14 -9.34 19.70
CA TYR A 431 0.92 -10.49 20.17
C TYR A 431 0.11 -11.77 20.13
N TYR A 432 -1.16 -11.71 20.54
CA TYR A 432 -2.10 -12.82 20.44
C TYR A 432 -2.24 -13.27 18.98
N LEU A 433 -2.52 -12.34 18.05
CA LEU A 433 -2.63 -12.65 16.63
C LEU A 433 -1.36 -13.27 16.04
N LEU A 434 -0.18 -12.81 16.46
CA LEU A 434 1.09 -13.36 16.02
C LEU A 434 1.27 -14.81 16.52
N LYS A 435 0.98 -15.08 17.79
CA LYS A 435 1.05 -16.44 18.36
C LYS A 435 0.03 -17.39 17.74
N GLU A 436 -1.16 -16.89 17.46
CA GLU A 436 -2.19 -17.67 16.76
C GLU A 436 -1.75 -18.01 15.33
N ASN A 437 -1.17 -17.03 14.62
CA ASN A 437 -0.62 -17.26 13.29
C ASN A 437 0.58 -18.23 13.29
N GLU A 438 1.46 -18.18 14.30
CA GLU A 438 2.56 -19.15 14.47
C GLU A 438 2.02 -20.58 14.68
N ARG A 439 1.00 -20.74 15.55
CA ARG A 439 0.34 -22.03 15.77
C ARG A 439 -0.33 -22.56 14.50
N ASN A 440 -1.04 -21.69 13.78
CA ASN A 440 -1.68 -22.05 12.52
C ASN A 440 -0.63 -22.45 11.46
N LEU A 441 0.50 -21.74 11.40
CA LEU A 441 1.59 -22.08 10.48
C LEU A 441 2.21 -23.45 10.81
N HIS A 442 2.46 -23.74 12.10
CA HIS A 442 2.95 -25.04 12.53
C HIS A 442 1.97 -26.16 12.18
N GLN A 443 0.67 -25.96 12.42
CA GLN A 443 -0.36 -26.95 12.02
C GLN A 443 -0.35 -27.19 10.51
N VAL A 444 -0.20 -26.14 9.70
CA VAL A 444 -0.10 -26.27 8.24
C VAL A 444 1.19 -27.01 7.83
N GLN A 445 2.30 -26.78 8.52
CA GLN A 445 3.56 -27.50 8.27
C GLN A 445 3.49 -28.97 8.65
N ASP A 446 2.88 -29.29 9.80
CA ASP A 446 2.67 -30.67 10.25
C ASP A 446 1.79 -31.43 9.25
N LEU A 447 0.68 -30.81 8.80
CA LEU A 447 -0.18 -31.36 7.75
C LEU A 447 0.55 -31.54 6.42
N ALA A 448 1.41 -30.59 6.03
CA ALA A 448 2.20 -30.70 4.81
C ALA A 448 3.21 -31.86 4.88
N SER A 449 3.84 -32.07 6.05
CA SER A 449 4.74 -33.21 6.27
C SER A 449 4.00 -34.55 6.22
N GLU A 450 2.80 -34.62 6.78
CA GLU A 450 1.95 -35.83 6.72
C GLU A 450 1.55 -36.15 5.26
N ILE A 451 1.28 -35.13 4.45
CA ILE A 451 1.00 -35.28 3.02
C ILE A 451 2.25 -35.76 2.25
N GLU A 452 3.44 -35.24 2.58
CA GLU A 452 4.70 -35.70 1.98
C GLU A 452 4.99 -37.17 2.31
N GLU A 453 4.79 -37.60 3.57
CA GLU A 453 4.92 -39.01 3.96
C GLU A 453 3.94 -39.90 3.19
N GLN A 454 2.67 -39.50 3.05
CA GLN A 454 1.69 -40.25 2.26
C GLN A 454 2.07 -40.31 0.78
N ARG A 455 2.60 -39.23 0.21
CA ARG A 455 3.07 -39.20 -1.18
C ARG A 455 4.24 -40.15 -1.39
N ASP A 456 5.19 -40.16 -0.47
CA ASP A 456 6.38 -41.02 -0.55
C ASP A 456 6.00 -42.50 -0.34
N GLU A 457 5.01 -42.81 0.50
CA GLU A 457 4.41 -44.14 0.58
C GLU A 457 3.78 -44.56 -0.76
N ILE A 458 2.99 -43.70 -1.39
CA ILE A 458 2.37 -43.97 -2.71
C ILE A 458 3.45 -44.20 -3.78
N ALA A 459 4.52 -43.40 -3.77
CA ALA A 459 5.65 -43.56 -4.69
C ALA A 459 6.37 -44.91 -4.49
N ALA A 460 6.61 -45.32 -3.24
CA ALA A 460 7.20 -46.62 -2.93
C ALA A 460 6.28 -47.79 -3.35
N TRP A 461 4.97 -47.65 -3.20
CA TRP A 461 4.00 -48.63 -3.68
C TRP A 461 4.01 -48.73 -5.22
N ASN A 462 4.13 -47.61 -5.92
CA ASN A 462 4.25 -47.58 -7.38
C ASN A 462 5.53 -48.27 -7.86
N GLU A 463 6.67 -48.05 -7.21
CA GLU A 463 7.93 -48.70 -7.56
C GLU A 463 7.86 -50.24 -7.37
N VAL A 464 7.20 -50.71 -6.31
CA VAL A 464 6.96 -52.14 -6.07
C VAL A 464 5.99 -52.75 -7.11
N LEU A 465 5.02 -51.97 -7.60
CA LEU A 465 4.11 -52.35 -8.67
C LEU A 465 4.85 -52.44 -10.02
N GLU A 466 5.71 -51.47 -10.33
CA GLU A 466 6.55 -51.47 -11.54
C GLU A 466 7.51 -52.67 -11.56
N GLN A 467 8.15 -53.00 -10.45
CA GLN A 467 9.03 -54.17 -10.35
C GLN A 467 8.29 -55.51 -10.55
N LYS A 468 7.01 -55.60 -10.16
CA LYS A 468 6.15 -56.78 -10.45
C LYS A 468 5.72 -56.86 -11.92
N VAL A 469 5.66 -55.73 -12.62
CA VAL A 469 5.31 -55.65 -14.05
C VAL A 469 6.51 -56.00 -14.94
N VAL A 470 7.73 -55.66 -14.52
CA VAL A 470 8.98 -55.94 -15.26
C VAL A 470 9.33 -57.44 -15.31
N ALA A 471 9.00 -58.22 -14.29
CA ALA A 471 9.32 -59.65 -14.23
C ALA A 471 8.53 -60.54 -15.22
N ARG A 472 7.54 -60.02 -15.95
CA ARG A 472 6.63 -60.82 -16.78
C ARG A 472 6.78 -60.64 -18.29
N THR A 473 7.68 -59.77 -18.77
CA THR A 473 7.63 -59.39 -20.19
C THR A 473 8.99 -59.26 -20.85
N ILE A 474 9.68 -60.38 -21.08
CA ILE A 474 10.71 -60.48 -22.14
C ILE A 474 10.57 -61.82 -22.87
N ALA A 475 9.88 -61.80 -24.02
CA ALA A 475 10.26 -62.47 -25.27
C ALA A 475 9.07 -62.48 -26.27
N LEU A 476 9.36 -62.07 -27.52
CA LEU A 476 8.71 -62.51 -28.78
C LEU A 476 7.55 -61.73 -29.45
N ARG A 477 7.42 -60.39 -29.34
CA ARG A 477 6.64 -59.61 -30.35
C ARG A 477 6.97 -58.11 -30.48
N ASN A 478 8.24 -57.76 -30.27
CA ASN A 478 8.75 -56.39 -30.23
C ASN A 478 9.16 -55.89 -31.62
N LEU A 479 8.39 -54.96 -32.19
CA LEU A 479 8.93 -53.72 -32.80
C LEU A 479 7.82 -52.77 -33.29
N LEU A 480 6.59 -53.25 -33.54
CA LEU A 480 5.49 -52.40 -34.06
C LEU A 480 4.36 -52.07 -33.06
N ASN A 481 4.34 -52.67 -31.86
CA ASN A 481 3.28 -52.43 -30.87
C ASN A 481 3.65 -51.43 -29.76
N ASN A 482 4.89 -50.91 -29.74
CA ASN A 482 5.39 -50.08 -28.62
C ASN A 482 5.24 -48.57 -28.81
N ALA A 483 4.68 -48.11 -29.94
CA ALA A 483 4.48 -46.68 -30.19
C ALA A 483 3.08 -46.16 -29.79
N GLY A 484 2.13 -47.05 -29.45
CA GLY A 484 0.74 -46.64 -29.18
C GLY A 484 0.02 -46.01 -30.39
N GLN A 485 0.55 -46.20 -31.61
CA GLN A 485 0.04 -45.64 -32.86
C GLN A 485 -0.51 -46.73 -33.79
N GLY A 486 -1.65 -46.43 -34.41
CA GLY A 486 -2.29 -47.22 -35.46
C GLY A 486 -1.61 -46.97 -36.81
N PHE A 487 -1.14 -48.02 -37.48
CA PHE A 487 -0.65 -47.91 -38.85
C PHE A 487 -1.57 -48.71 -39.77
N LEU A 488 -2.10 -48.07 -40.81
CA LEU A 488 -2.91 -48.74 -41.83
C LEU A 488 -2.61 -48.17 -43.22
N SER A 489 -2.95 -48.93 -44.26
CA SER A 489 -2.72 -48.53 -45.64
C SER A 489 -3.89 -48.88 -46.55
N PHE A 490 -4.16 -48.03 -47.53
CA PHE A 490 -5.20 -48.22 -48.54
C PHE A 490 -4.79 -47.66 -49.91
N GLY A 491 -5.32 -48.26 -50.96
CA GLY A 491 -5.10 -47.83 -52.34
C GLY A 491 -6.12 -46.81 -52.82
N PRO A 492 -6.15 -46.51 -54.14
CA PRO A 492 -7.12 -45.59 -54.76
C PRO A 492 -8.59 -46.01 -54.62
N ASP A 493 -8.85 -47.29 -54.30
CA ASP A 493 -10.17 -47.85 -54.02
C ASP A 493 -10.64 -47.58 -52.57
N LEU A 494 -9.79 -46.96 -51.73
CA LEU A 494 -9.99 -46.69 -50.31
C LEU A 494 -10.20 -47.92 -49.45
N ILE A 495 -9.92 -49.12 -49.98
CA ILE A 495 -10.07 -50.37 -49.26
C ILE A 495 -8.81 -50.63 -48.45
N LEU A 496 -9.00 -50.90 -47.16
CA LEU A 496 -7.91 -51.22 -46.25
C LEU A 496 -7.28 -52.58 -46.54
N ARG A 497 -5.94 -52.60 -46.61
CA ARG A 497 -5.13 -53.82 -46.81
C ARG A 497 -5.09 -54.68 -45.54
N GLU A 498 -4.67 -55.95 -45.68
CA GLU A 498 -4.56 -56.90 -44.55
C GLU A 498 -3.43 -56.55 -43.56
N GLU A 499 -2.51 -55.67 -43.95
CA GLU A 499 -1.33 -55.27 -43.19
C GLU A 499 -1.62 -53.98 -42.40
N TYR A 500 -2.12 -54.11 -41.16
CA TYR A 500 -2.33 -52.99 -40.23
C TYR A 500 -1.86 -53.33 -38.80
N SER A 501 -1.56 -52.33 -37.99
CA SER A 501 -1.08 -52.52 -36.61
C SER A 501 -2.20 -52.95 -35.65
N ASN A 502 -1.86 -53.63 -34.55
CA ASN A 502 -2.86 -54.06 -33.55
C ASN A 502 -3.57 -52.87 -32.88
N GLU A 503 -2.95 -51.69 -32.87
CA GLU A 503 -3.56 -50.49 -32.30
C GLU A 503 -4.76 -50.02 -33.13
N CYS A 504 -4.76 -50.24 -34.45
CA CYS A 504 -5.94 -49.98 -35.30
C CYS A 504 -7.16 -50.82 -34.86
N VAL A 505 -6.94 -52.07 -34.43
CA VAL A 505 -8.03 -52.92 -33.90
C VAL A 505 -8.61 -52.35 -32.61
N ARG A 506 -7.78 -51.72 -31.77
CA ARG A 506 -8.22 -51.09 -30.52
C ARG A 506 -8.98 -49.79 -30.77
N ILE A 507 -8.50 -48.96 -31.70
CA ILE A 507 -9.14 -47.68 -32.07
C ILE A 507 -10.53 -47.92 -32.69
N PHE A 508 -10.62 -48.85 -33.66
CA PHE A 508 -11.87 -49.08 -34.41
C PHE A 508 -12.77 -50.19 -33.83
N GLY A 509 -12.27 -51.01 -32.90
CA GLY A 509 -13.07 -52.01 -32.17
C GLY A 509 -13.39 -53.29 -32.95
N GLY A 510 -12.64 -53.63 -34.01
CA GLY A 510 -12.89 -54.81 -34.84
C GLY A 510 -11.82 -55.08 -35.91
N GLN A 511 -12.04 -56.11 -36.75
CA GLN A 511 -11.22 -56.33 -37.96
C GLN A 511 -11.58 -55.29 -39.02
N ILE A 512 -10.55 -54.63 -39.57
CA ILE A 512 -10.71 -53.50 -40.50
C ILE A 512 -10.30 -53.81 -41.94
N ALA A 513 -9.69 -54.97 -42.21
CA ALA A 513 -9.35 -55.40 -43.56
C ALA A 513 -10.60 -55.48 -44.46
N GLY A 514 -10.50 -54.95 -45.68
CA GLY A 514 -11.59 -55.01 -46.66
C GLY A 514 -12.71 -54.00 -46.45
N VAL A 515 -12.63 -53.15 -45.42
CA VAL A 515 -13.55 -52.03 -45.18
C VAL A 515 -12.98 -50.76 -45.81
N LYS A 516 -13.86 -49.87 -46.30
CA LYS A 516 -13.45 -48.55 -46.80
C LYS A 516 -12.98 -47.65 -45.65
N PHE A 517 -11.88 -46.93 -45.85
CA PHE A 517 -11.33 -46.03 -44.83
C PHE A 517 -12.31 -44.93 -44.39
N ALA A 518 -13.05 -44.33 -45.33
CA ALA A 518 -14.03 -43.28 -45.04
C ALA A 518 -15.17 -43.74 -44.11
N ASP A 519 -15.61 -45.01 -44.24
CA ASP A 519 -16.67 -45.59 -43.40
C ASP A 519 -16.23 -45.79 -41.93
N LEU A 520 -14.93 -45.85 -41.68
CA LEU A 520 -14.37 -46.06 -40.34
C LEU A 520 -14.17 -44.75 -39.57
N ILE A 521 -13.75 -43.68 -40.24
CA ILE A 521 -13.53 -42.37 -39.61
C ILE A 521 -14.85 -41.59 -39.41
N TYR A 522 -15.87 -41.84 -40.23
CA TYR A 522 -17.19 -41.18 -40.16
C TYR A 522 -18.36 -42.18 -40.24
N PRO A 523 -18.56 -43.06 -39.25
CA PRO A 523 -19.54 -44.15 -39.33
C PRO A 523 -21.02 -43.70 -39.38
N LYS A 524 -21.32 -42.44 -39.04
CA LYS A 524 -22.69 -41.92 -38.95
C LYS A 524 -22.95 -40.68 -39.82
N ASP A 525 -21.93 -40.14 -40.47
CA ASP A 525 -22.01 -38.89 -41.24
C ASP A 525 -21.80 -39.20 -42.72
N GLN A 526 -22.86 -39.12 -43.53
CA GLN A 526 -22.78 -39.43 -44.96
C GLN A 526 -22.10 -38.30 -45.75
N GLU A 527 -22.27 -37.04 -45.34
CA GLU A 527 -21.77 -35.88 -46.07
C GLU A 527 -20.25 -35.77 -45.94
N GLN A 528 -19.73 -35.97 -44.72
CA GLN A 528 -18.28 -36.06 -44.46
C GLN A 528 -17.62 -37.23 -45.20
N ARG A 529 -18.31 -38.38 -45.31
CA ARG A 529 -17.80 -39.53 -46.07
C ARG A 529 -17.65 -39.22 -47.55
N ASP A 530 -18.71 -38.68 -48.16
CA ASP A 530 -18.71 -38.35 -49.58
C ASP A 530 -17.63 -37.30 -49.91
N PHE A 531 -17.41 -36.33 -49.01
CA PHE A 531 -16.36 -35.32 -49.12
C PHE A 531 -14.95 -35.95 -49.07
N VAL A 532 -14.66 -36.79 -48.07
CA VAL A 532 -13.35 -37.44 -47.94
C VAL A 532 -13.07 -38.39 -49.10
N GLU A 533 -14.07 -39.15 -49.57
CA GLU A 533 -13.93 -40.00 -50.75
C GLU A 533 -13.57 -39.19 -52.00
N SER A 534 -14.20 -38.02 -52.20
CA SER A 534 -13.90 -37.14 -53.34
C SER A 534 -12.48 -36.57 -53.30
N LEU A 535 -12.01 -36.15 -52.11
CA LEU A 535 -10.65 -35.64 -51.89
C LEU A 535 -9.59 -36.69 -52.20
N PHE A 536 -9.76 -37.92 -51.70
CA PHE A 536 -8.80 -38.98 -51.99
C PHE A 536 -8.77 -39.37 -53.47
N MET A 537 -9.92 -39.41 -54.16
CA MET A 537 -9.94 -39.63 -55.61
C MET A 537 -9.15 -38.54 -56.35
N GLU A 538 -9.26 -37.29 -55.91
CA GLU A 538 -8.52 -36.18 -56.51
C GLU A 538 -7.01 -36.28 -56.21
N ILE A 539 -6.63 -36.64 -54.98
CA ILE A 539 -5.23 -36.85 -54.56
C ILE A 539 -4.55 -37.97 -55.37
N PHE A 540 -5.20 -39.13 -55.52
CA PHE A 540 -4.64 -40.27 -56.28
C PHE A 540 -4.65 -40.06 -57.79
N SER A 541 -5.56 -39.24 -58.33
CA SER A 541 -5.64 -38.97 -59.78
C SER A 541 -4.76 -37.82 -60.25
N GLN A 542 -4.30 -36.94 -59.34
CA GLN A 542 -3.43 -35.83 -59.71
C GLN A 542 -2.02 -36.28 -60.06
N ARG A 543 -1.42 -35.69 -61.11
CA ARG A 543 -0.02 -35.95 -61.52
C ARG A 543 0.94 -34.81 -61.13
N ASP A 544 0.40 -33.69 -60.68
CA ASP A 544 1.18 -32.53 -60.24
C ASP A 544 1.46 -32.63 -58.72
N GLN A 545 2.74 -32.70 -58.37
CA GLN A 545 3.21 -32.82 -56.99
C GLN A 545 2.82 -31.59 -56.13
N HIS A 546 2.77 -30.39 -56.71
CA HIS A 546 2.41 -29.17 -55.97
C HIS A 546 0.93 -29.15 -55.61
N LEU A 547 0.05 -29.60 -56.51
CA LEU A 547 -1.39 -29.69 -56.21
C LEU A 547 -1.68 -30.78 -55.16
N ARG A 548 -0.93 -31.89 -55.16
CA ARG A 548 -1.04 -32.93 -54.12
C ARG A 548 -0.68 -32.39 -52.73
N GLU A 549 0.35 -31.56 -52.63
CA GLU A 549 0.75 -30.89 -51.38
C GLU A 549 -0.31 -29.88 -50.88
N VAL A 550 -1.18 -29.36 -51.76
CA VAL A 550 -2.31 -28.50 -51.38
C VAL A 550 -3.52 -29.32 -50.90
N TYR A 551 -3.77 -30.50 -51.49
CA TYR A 551 -4.91 -31.34 -51.13
C TYR A 551 -4.69 -32.18 -49.85
N LEU A 552 -3.46 -32.61 -49.57
CA LEU A 552 -3.12 -33.41 -48.38
C LEU A 552 -3.52 -32.73 -47.04
N PRO A 553 -3.27 -31.43 -46.83
CA PRO A 553 -3.70 -30.71 -45.62
C PRO A 553 -5.22 -30.52 -45.49
N LEU A 554 -6.00 -30.72 -46.56
CA LEU A 554 -7.47 -30.60 -46.53
C LEU A 554 -8.14 -31.88 -46.00
N LEU A 555 -7.39 -32.98 -45.85
CA LEU A 555 -7.87 -34.21 -45.24
C LEU A 555 -8.06 -34.03 -43.72
N PRO A 556 -9.01 -34.74 -43.10
CA PRO A 556 -9.27 -34.62 -41.68
C PRO A 556 -8.09 -35.16 -40.87
N THR A 557 -7.42 -34.26 -40.15
CA THR A 557 -6.28 -34.58 -39.28
C THR A 557 -6.68 -34.94 -37.86
N ASP A 558 -7.90 -34.60 -37.44
CA ASP A 558 -8.45 -34.97 -36.12
C ASP A 558 -9.86 -35.53 -36.29
N VAL A 559 -10.09 -36.73 -35.77
CA VAL A 559 -11.38 -37.45 -35.87
C VAL A 559 -11.78 -38.06 -34.53
N LEU A 560 -13.07 -38.00 -34.22
CA LEU A 560 -13.64 -38.59 -33.01
C LEU A 560 -14.18 -39.99 -33.33
N ILE A 561 -13.48 -41.03 -32.86
CA ILE A 561 -13.83 -42.43 -33.11
C ILE A 561 -14.07 -43.11 -31.76
N ASN A 562 -15.24 -43.72 -31.57
CA ASN A 562 -15.58 -44.47 -30.34
C ASN A 562 -15.28 -43.71 -29.03
N SER A 563 -15.58 -42.40 -28.99
CA SER A 563 -15.33 -41.51 -27.85
C SER A 563 -13.85 -41.25 -27.52
N LYS A 564 -12.95 -41.44 -28.48
CA LYS A 564 -11.54 -41.07 -28.40
C LYS A 564 -11.18 -40.06 -29.49
N TYR A 565 -10.33 -39.10 -29.16
CA TYR A 565 -9.79 -38.14 -30.12
C TYR A 565 -8.56 -38.76 -30.79
N ILE A 566 -8.66 -39.02 -32.08
CA ILE A 566 -7.61 -39.65 -32.87
C ILE A 566 -7.05 -38.62 -33.86
N ASN A 567 -5.76 -38.36 -33.75
CA ASN A 567 -5.03 -37.59 -34.75
C ASN A 567 -4.61 -38.51 -35.91
N VAL A 568 -4.78 -38.05 -37.15
CA VAL A 568 -4.49 -38.81 -38.37
C VAL A 568 -3.49 -38.06 -39.24
N GLU A 569 -2.34 -38.67 -39.46
CA GLU A 569 -1.36 -38.19 -40.45
C GLU A 569 -1.40 -39.06 -41.71
N TYR A 570 -1.38 -38.43 -42.88
CA TYR A 570 -1.42 -39.11 -44.17
C TYR A 570 -0.08 -39.01 -44.88
N LYS A 571 0.48 -40.13 -45.34
CA LYS A 571 1.69 -40.18 -46.16
C LYS A 571 1.48 -41.05 -47.38
N LEU A 572 1.82 -40.54 -48.56
CA LEU A 572 1.85 -41.34 -49.79
C LEU A 572 3.17 -42.10 -49.87
N ILE A 573 3.10 -43.40 -50.13
CA ILE A 573 4.24 -44.29 -50.24
C ILE A 573 4.13 -45.13 -51.52
N GLU A 574 5.27 -45.49 -52.09
CA GLU A 574 5.35 -46.44 -53.21
C GLU A 574 5.33 -47.88 -52.67
N ASP A 575 4.42 -48.69 -53.19
CA ASP A 575 4.30 -50.10 -52.82
C ASP A 575 5.45 -50.93 -53.44
N ALA A 576 6.34 -51.46 -52.61
CA ALA A 576 7.48 -52.27 -53.06
C ALA A 576 7.08 -53.63 -53.69
N GLY A 577 5.80 -54.03 -53.60
CA GLY A 577 5.29 -55.31 -54.09
C GLY A 577 4.62 -55.28 -55.48
N LEU A 578 4.28 -54.11 -56.02
CA LEU A 578 3.55 -53.94 -57.29
C LEU A 578 4.16 -52.76 -58.08
N GLU A 579 4.57 -53.00 -59.33
CA GLU A 579 5.17 -51.96 -60.20
C GLU A 579 4.25 -50.71 -60.30
N GLY A 580 4.61 -49.65 -59.56
CA GLY A 580 4.06 -48.30 -59.72
C GLY A 580 2.71 -48.01 -59.03
N ALA A 581 2.28 -48.81 -58.05
CA ALA A 581 1.05 -48.51 -57.29
C ALA A 581 1.33 -47.58 -56.09
N GLU A 582 0.76 -46.37 -56.13
CA GLU A 582 0.79 -45.43 -55.00
C GLU A 582 -0.23 -45.87 -53.92
N VAL A 583 0.21 -45.89 -52.67
CA VAL A 583 -0.60 -46.26 -51.50
C VAL A 583 -0.58 -45.12 -50.49
N CYS A 584 -1.72 -44.84 -49.86
CA CYS A 584 -1.77 -43.91 -48.74
C CYS A 584 -1.64 -44.69 -47.43
N MET A 585 -0.64 -44.32 -46.63
CA MET A 585 -0.43 -44.78 -45.28
C MET A 585 -1.01 -43.76 -44.30
N ALA A 586 -1.95 -44.18 -43.47
CA ALA A 586 -2.48 -43.35 -42.39
C ALA A 586 -1.89 -43.78 -41.04
N ILE A 587 -1.40 -42.80 -40.28
CA ILE A 587 -0.86 -42.96 -38.94
C ILE A 587 -1.86 -42.37 -37.96
N LEU A 588 -2.36 -43.20 -37.04
CA LEU A 588 -3.41 -42.87 -36.08
C LEU A 588 -2.80 -42.76 -34.68
N SER A 589 -2.97 -41.63 -34.00
CA SER A 589 -2.48 -41.42 -32.63
C SER A 589 -3.64 -41.10 -31.70
N ASP A 590 -3.79 -41.84 -30.60
CA ASP A 590 -4.75 -41.50 -29.55
C ASP A 590 -4.23 -40.29 -28.76
N VAL A 591 -4.82 -39.13 -29.01
CA VAL A 591 -4.48 -37.85 -28.36
C VAL A 591 -5.52 -37.46 -27.31
N THR A 592 -6.36 -38.41 -26.88
CA THR A 592 -7.48 -38.14 -25.96
C THR A 592 -7.01 -37.51 -24.66
N GLU A 593 -5.95 -38.03 -24.04
CA GLU A 593 -5.41 -37.49 -22.78
C GLU A 593 -4.87 -36.06 -22.97
N ASN A 594 -4.09 -35.81 -24.03
CA ASN A 594 -3.56 -34.49 -24.36
C ASN A 594 -4.68 -33.48 -24.64
N ARG A 595 -5.70 -33.86 -25.42
CA ARG A 595 -6.84 -32.99 -25.72
C ARG A 595 -7.67 -32.67 -24.48
N LEU A 596 -7.86 -33.63 -23.58
CA LEU A 596 -8.54 -33.39 -22.30
C LEU A 596 -7.72 -32.49 -21.37
N LEU A 597 -6.39 -32.70 -21.30
CA LEU A 597 -5.46 -31.83 -20.56
C LEU A 597 -5.42 -30.40 -21.11
N GLU A 598 -5.32 -30.23 -22.43
CA GLU A 598 -5.38 -28.92 -23.08
C GLU A 598 -6.69 -28.19 -22.74
N SER A 599 -7.81 -28.90 -22.78
CA SER A 599 -9.12 -28.36 -22.38
C SER A 599 -9.15 -27.96 -20.90
N GLN A 600 -8.54 -28.75 -20.00
CA GLN A 600 -8.46 -28.43 -18.57
C GLN A 600 -7.59 -27.20 -18.29
N VAL A 601 -6.43 -27.10 -18.96
CA VAL A 601 -5.54 -25.94 -18.83
C VAL A 601 -6.22 -24.66 -19.33
N GLU A 602 -6.95 -24.73 -20.43
CA GLU A 602 -7.66 -23.57 -20.97
C GLU A 602 -8.83 -23.14 -20.08
N GLN A 603 -9.55 -24.09 -19.47
CA GLN A 603 -10.55 -23.79 -18.44
C GLN A 603 -9.93 -23.07 -17.24
N GLU A 604 -8.79 -23.55 -16.74
CA GLU A 604 -8.10 -22.96 -15.60
C GLU A 604 -7.60 -21.53 -15.90
N ARG A 605 -7.14 -21.27 -17.13
CA ARG A 605 -6.77 -19.92 -17.59
C ARG A 605 -7.96 -18.97 -17.59
N ASN A 606 -9.10 -19.39 -18.13
CA ASN A 606 -10.31 -18.56 -18.16
C ASN A 606 -10.80 -18.23 -16.76
N LEU A 607 -10.70 -19.18 -15.83
CA LEU A 607 -11.01 -18.98 -14.42
C LEU A 607 -10.13 -17.90 -13.77
N LEU A 608 -8.81 -17.95 -13.98
CA LEU A 608 -7.89 -16.94 -13.42
C LEU A 608 -8.18 -15.54 -13.96
N LYS A 609 -8.53 -15.42 -15.24
CA LYS A 609 -8.92 -14.14 -15.85
C LYS A 609 -10.19 -13.58 -15.21
N MET A 610 -11.20 -14.43 -14.98
CA MET A 610 -12.44 -14.06 -14.27
C MET A 610 -12.12 -13.54 -12.87
N VAL A 611 -11.29 -14.26 -12.10
CA VAL A 611 -10.91 -13.87 -10.73
C VAL A 611 -10.30 -12.47 -10.69
N VAL A 612 -9.33 -12.17 -11.56
CA VAL A 612 -8.70 -10.84 -11.59
C VAL A 612 -9.71 -9.76 -12.00
N LYS A 613 -10.53 -10.00 -13.03
CA LYS A 613 -11.55 -9.05 -13.47
C LYS A 613 -12.58 -8.74 -12.39
N VAL A 614 -12.97 -9.74 -11.59
CA VAL A 614 -13.89 -9.57 -10.46
C VAL A 614 -13.24 -8.79 -9.31
N ILE A 615 -11.96 -9.03 -9.00
CA ILE A 615 -11.23 -8.26 -7.98
C ILE A 615 -11.12 -6.78 -8.40
N VAL A 616 -10.73 -6.53 -9.65
CA VAL A 616 -10.50 -5.17 -10.17
C VAL A 616 -11.80 -4.40 -10.34
N ASN A 617 -12.85 -5.03 -10.89
CA ASN A 617 -14.15 -4.41 -11.16
C ASN A 617 -15.25 -4.87 -10.17
N ARG A 618 -14.91 -4.95 -8.88
CA ARG A 618 -15.82 -5.47 -7.84
C ARG A 618 -17.18 -4.78 -7.81
N ILE A 619 -17.20 -3.45 -7.94
CA ILE A 619 -18.44 -2.67 -7.87
C ILE A 619 -19.41 -3.11 -8.97
N ASP A 620 -18.91 -3.19 -10.21
CA ASP A 620 -19.70 -3.62 -11.36
C ASP A 620 -20.14 -5.08 -11.24
N PHE A 621 -19.26 -5.96 -10.73
CA PHE A 621 -19.59 -7.36 -10.46
C PHE A 621 -20.74 -7.52 -9.47
N ILE A 622 -20.68 -6.87 -8.29
CA ILE A 622 -21.74 -6.95 -7.28
C ILE A 622 -23.05 -6.36 -7.80
N GLN A 623 -22.99 -5.26 -8.55
CA GLN A 623 -24.16 -4.63 -9.14
C GLN A 623 -24.82 -5.55 -10.18
N ASN A 624 -24.03 -6.18 -11.06
CA ASN A 624 -24.53 -7.12 -12.07
C ASN A 624 -25.22 -8.33 -11.45
N ILE A 625 -24.68 -8.90 -10.36
CA ILE A 625 -25.33 -9.99 -9.63
C ILE A 625 -26.65 -9.56 -9.01
N LYS A 626 -26.67 -8.40 -8.33
CA LYS A 626 -27.89 -7.85 -7.72
C LYS A 626 -28.97 -7.61 -8.77
N ASP A 627 -28.60 -7.07 -9.92
CA ASP A 627 -29.54 -6.80 -11.02
C ASP A 627 -30.04 -8.09 -11.69
N PHE A 628 -29.18 -9.09 -11.86
CA PHE A 628 -29.59 -10.41 -12.37
C PHE A 628 -30.52 -11.14 -11.41
N HIS A 629 -30.20 -11.18 -10.11
CA HIS A 629 -31.09 -11.77 -9.10
C HIS A 629 -32.44 -11.03 -9.05
N ARG A 630 -32.45 -9.69 -9.16
CA ARG A 630 -33.69 -8.90 -9.25
C ARG A 630 -34.49 -9.26 -10.50
N PHE A 631 -33.83 -9.46 -11.63
CA PHE A 631 -34.45 -9.90 -12.88
C PHE A 631 -35.13 -11.26 -12.72
N CYS A 632 -34.45 -12.26 -12.14
CA CYS A 632 -34.99 -13.60 -11.91
C CYS A 632 -36.18 -13.60 -10.92
N THR A 633 -36.10 -12.84 -9.82
CA THR A 633 -37.12 -12.87 -8.76
C THR A 633 -38.34 -12.01 -9.02
N SER A 634 -38.18 -10.85 -9.67
CA SER A 634 -39.25 -9.86 -9.80
C SER A 634 -39.33 -9.21 -11.18
N GLY A 635 -38.20 -9.07 -11.88
CA GLY A 635 -38.15 -8.44 -13.20
C GLY A 635 -38.97 -9.19 -14.25
N LEU A 636 -38.81 -10.51 -14.33
CA LEU A 636 -39.55 -11.36 -15.26
C LEU A 636 -41.07 -11.28 -15.04
N LEU A 637 -41.52 -11.39 -13.79
CA LEU A 637 -42.93 -11.25 -13.42
C LEU A 637 -43.48 -9.85 -13.72
N SER A 638 -42.68 -8.81 -13.52
CA SER A 638 -43.10 -7.43 -13.81
C SER A 638 -43.31 -7.20 -15.30
N ILE A 639 -42.40 -7.67 -16.16
CA ILE A 639 -42.50 -7.55 -17.62
C ILE A 639 -43.71 -8.35 -18.13
N LEU A 640 -43.96 -9.52 -17.54
CA LEU A 640 -45.13 -10.35 -17.89
C LEU A 640 -46.46 -9.70 -17.47
N ALA A 641 -46.47 -8.93 -16.38
CA ALA A 641 -47.66 -8.25 -15.85
C ALA A 641 -48.00 -6.93 -16.56
N GLU A 642 -47.10 -6.36 -17.38
CA GLU A 642 -47.37 -5.13 -18.12
C GLU A 642 -48.52 -5.29 -19.13
N PRO A 643 -49.36 -4.26 -19.35
CA PRO A 643 -50.47 -4.31 -20.30
C PRO A 643 -49.99 -4.02 -21.74
N THR A 644 -48.93 -4.70 -22.17
CA THR A 644 -48.27 -4.56 -23.49
C THR A 644 -48.50 -5.80 -24.36
N THR A 645 -48.18 -5.69 -25.65
CA THR A 645 -48.26 -6.83 -26.57
C THR A 645 -47.23 -7.90 -26.21
N ILE A 646 -47.50 -9.17 -26.56
CA ILE A 646 -46.58 -10.28 -26.26
C ILE A 646 -45.23 -10.08 -26.97
N GLU A 647 -45.24 -9.46 -28.15
CA GLU A 647 -44.03 -9.12 -28.92
C GLU A 647 -43.17 -8.07 -28.21
N GLU A 648 -43.79 -7.04 -27.60
CA GLU A 648 -43.09 -6.04 -26.80
C GLU A 648 -42.50 -6.65 -25.51
N LYS A 649 -43.23 -7.59 -24.88
CA LYS A 649 -42.75 -8.33 -23.71
C LYS A 649 -41.53 -9.19 -24.05
N LEU A 650 -41.61 -9.98 -25.12
CA LEU A 650 -40.49 -10.79 -25.61
C LEU A 650 -39.27 -9.93 -25.97
N ALA A 651 -39.48 -8.77 -26.62
CA ALA A 651 -38.40 -7.84 -26.95
C ALA A 651 -37.78 -7.17 -25.71
N ALA A 652 -38.56 -6.94 -24.64
CA ALA A 652 -38.05 -6.44 -23.37
C ALA A 652 -37.19 -7.48 -22.66
N ILE A 653 -37.64 -8.74 -22.58
CA ILE A 653 -36.87 -9.85 -21.99
C ILE A 653 -35.59 -10.10 -22.79
N PHE A 654 -35.68 -10.16 -24.12
CA PHE A 654 -34.53 -10.36 -25.00
C PHE A 654 -33.46 -9.28 -24.80
N ARG A 655 -33.87 -8.00 -24.69
CA ARG A 655 -32.93 -6.91 -24.39
C ARG A 655 -32.22 -7.10 -23.06
N GLN A 656 -32.94 -7.49 -22.00
CA GLN A 656 -32.31 -7.73 -20.70
C GLN A 656 -31.34 -8.91 -20.74
N VAL A 657 -31.74 -10.04 -21.34
CA VAL A 657 -30.87 -11.21 -21.52
C VAL A 657 -29.61 -10.85 -22.31
N HIS A 658 -29.74 -10.07 -23.38
CA HIS A 658 -28.60 -9.59 -24.18
C HIS A 658 -27.68 -8.65 -23.38
N THR A 659 -28.23 -7.76 -22.55
CA THR A 659 -27.46 -6.90 -21.65
C THR A 659 -26.70 -7.73 -20.60
N PHE A 660 -27.35 -8.70 -19.96
CA PHE A 660 -26.69 -9.58 -19.00
C PHE A 660 -25.57 -10.40 -19.64
N LYS A 661 -25.80 -10.93 -20.84
CA LYS A 661 -24.77 -11.65 -21.62
C LYS A 661 -23.54 -10.77 -21.87
N GLY A 662 -23.75 -9.51 -22.25
CA GLY A 662 -22.68 -8.54 -22.44
C GLY A 662 -21.91 -8.26 -21.14
N ASN A 663 -22.62 -8.00 -20.04
CA ASN A 663 -22.00 -7.66 -18.76
C ASN A 663 -21.21 -8.83 -18.16
N PHE A 664 -21.77 -10.06 -18.19
CA PHE A 664 -21.08 -11.25 -17.67
C PHE A 664 -19.92 -11.69 -18.57
N SER A 665 -20.00 -11.46 -19.89
CA SER A 665 -18.88 -11.70 -20.81
C SER A 665 -17.68 -10.79 -20.50
N GLN A 666 -17.88 -9.53 -20.14
CA GLN A 666 -16.80 -8.62 -19.73
C GLN A 666 -16.10 -9.05 -18.43
N LEU A 667 -16.79 -9.83 -17.60
CA LEU A 667 -16.29 -10.41 -16.36
C LEU A 667 -15.69 -11.82 -16.57
N ASN A 668 -15.68 -12.34 -17.79
CA ASN A 668 -15.26 -13.70 -18.15
C ASN A 668 -16.04 -14.83 -17.44
N MET A 669 -17.30 -14.59 -17.06
CA MET A 669 -18.17 -15.61 -16.44
C MET A 669 -18.79 -16.49 -17.53
N SER A 670 -18.05 -17.53 -17.93
CA SER A 670 -18.34 -18.28 -19.16
C SER A 670 -19.57 -19.17 -19.04
N ASN A 671 -19.84 -19.74 -17.85
CA ASN A 671 -20.95 -20.67 -17.65
C ASN A 671 -22.30 -19.95 -17.76
N VAL A 672 -22.48 -18.83 -17.06
CA VAL A 672 -23.71 -18.03 -17.18
C VAL A 672 -23.93 -17.47 -18.59
N VAL A 673 -22.85 -17.11 -19.31
CA VAL A 673 -22.93 -16.60 -20.68
C VAL A 673 -23.44 -17.68 -21.65
N GLU A 674 -23.01 -18.92 -21.48
CA GLU A 674 -23.48 -20.04 -22.31
C GLU A 674 -24.98 -20.30 -22.11
N GLN A 675 -25.45 -20.32 -20.86
CA GLN A 675 -26.87 -20.49 -20.52
C GLN A 675 -27.73 -19.35 -21.08
N LEU A 676 -27.25 -18.11 -20.96
CA LEU A 676 -27.94 -16.94 -21.55
C LEU A 676 -27.98 -17.01 -23.08
N HIS A 677 -26.97 -17.58 -23.72
CA HIS A 677 -26.97 -17.77 -25.17
C HIS A 677 -27.95 -18.86 -25.63
N GLN A 678 -28.06 -19.96 -24.87
CA GLN A 678 -29.07 -20.99 -25.11
C GLN A 678 -30.48 -20.40 -24.98
N LEU A 679 -30.75 -19.63 -23.92
CA LEU A 679 -32.03 -18.93 -23.74
C LEU A 679 -32.32 -17.97 -24.91
N GLU A 680 -31.33 -17.19 -25.34
CA GLU A 680 -31.46 -16.27 -26.48
C GLU A 680 -31.87 -17.02 -27.78
N THR A 681 -31.29 -18.21 -27.98
CA THR A 681 -31.56 -19.08 -29.13
C THR A 681 -32.95 -19.70 -29.05
N GLU A 682 -33.34 -20.25 -27.89
CA GLU A 682 -34.67 -20.81 -27.66
C GLU A 682 -35.77 -19.76 -27.82
N MET A 683 -35.56 -18.55 -27.29
CA MET A 683 -36.49 -17.43 -27.48
C MET A 683 -36.62 -17.03 -28.95
N THR A 684 -35.53 -17.08 -29.71
CA THR A 684 -35.53 -16.77 -31.14
C THR A 684 -36.25 -17.85 -31.96
N ASN A 685 -36.03 -19.13 -31.64
CA ASN A 685 -36.72 -20.25 -32.26
C ASN A 685 -38.22 -20.23 -31.95
N PHE A 686 -38.57 -19.98 -30.69
CA PHE A 686 -39.95 -19.83 -30.24
C PHE A 686 -40.68 -18.70 -30.99
N LYS A 687 -39.99 -17.59 -31.24
CA LYS A 687 -40.49 -16.47 -32.06
C LYS A 687 -40.65 -16.85 -33.54
N ASN A 688 -39.71 -17.60 -34.11
CA ASN A 688 -39.70 -17.95 -35.53
C ASN A 688 -40.70 -19.07 -35.90
N GLU A 689 -40.91 -20.06 -35.03
CA GLU A 689 -41.78 -21.21 -35.30
C GLU A 689 -43.29 -20.88 -35.18
N ARG A 690 -43.66 -19.92 -34.32
CA ARG A 690 -45.08 -19.70 -33.94
C ARG A 690 -45.70 -18.39 -34.44
N GLY A 691 -44.91 -17.42 -34.91
CA GLY A 691 -45.43 -16.12 -35.40
C GLY A 691 -46.25 -15.36 -34.35
N LEU A 692 -47.39 -14.78 -34.74
CA LEU A 692 -48.26 -13.89 -33.93
C LEU A 692 -49.21 -14.61 -32.93
N ASN A 693 -49.20 -15.94 -32.83
CA ASN A 693 -50.14 -16.74 -32.02
C ASN A 693 -49.47 -17.35 -30.78
N VAL A 694 -48.80 -16.53 -29.99
CA VAL A 694 -48.18 -16.98 -28.72
C VAL A 694 -49.20 -16.82 -27.58
N ASP A 695 -49.49 -17.89 -26.83
CA ASP A 695 -50.33 -17.82 -25.63
C ASP A 695 -49.48 -17.43 -24.40
N GLN A 696 -50.03 -16.58 -23.53
CA GLN A 696 -49.38 -16.13 -22.29
C GLN A 696 -49.10 -17.30 -21.33
N GLN A 697 -49.93 -18.35 -21.36
CA GLN A 697 -49.71 -19.55 -20.54
C GLN A 697 -48.48 -20.35 -20.97
N GLU A 698 -48.22 -20.47 -22.27
CA GLU A 698 -47.08 -21.22 -22.79
C GLU A 698 -45.76 -20.48 -22.54
N LEU A 699 -45.78 -19.15 -22.60
CA LEU A 699 -44.63 -18.31 -22.31
C LEU A 699 -44.27 -18.35 -20.81
N MET A 700 -45.28 -18.39 -19.93
CA MET A 700 -45.05 -18.66 -18.50
C MET A 700 -44.51 -20.07 -18.26
N GLN A 701 -44.90 -21.06 -19.07
CA GLN A 701 -44.42 -22.43 -18.94
C GLN A 701 -42.93 -22.54 -19.30
N LEU A 702 -42.50 -21.92 -20.41
CA LEU A 702 -41.10 -21.87 -20.84
C LEU A 702 -40.18 -21.31 -19.73
N PHE A 703 -40.56 -20.20 -19.08
CA PHE A 703 -39.77 -19.62 -18.00
C PHE A 703 -39.91 -20.34 -16.66
N SER A 704 -40.98 -21.12 -16.44
CA SER A 704 -41.15 -21.91 -15.21
C SER A 704 -40.31 -23.18 -15.18
N GLU A 705 -39.92 -23.69 -16.35
CA GLU A 705 -39.04 -24.87 -16.48
C GLU A 705 -37.56 -24.49 -16.36
N LEU A 706 -37.23 -23.20 -16.52
CA LEU A 706 -35.89 -22.67 -16.36
C LEU A 706 -35.69 -22.22 -14.91
N GLU A 707 -34.62 -22.68 -14.27
CA GLU A 707 -34.18 -22.16 -12.96
C GLU A 707 -32.99 -21.20 -13.14
N PRO A 708 -33.18 -19.98 -13.69
CA PRO A 708 -32.06 -19.10 -14.08
C PRO A 708 -31.21 -18.62 -12.91
N GLU A 709 -31.71 -18.72 -11.68
CA GLU A 709 -30.95 -18.46 -10.45
C GLU A 709 -29.81 -19.47 -10.24
N THR A 710 -29.90 -20.66 -10.83
CA THR A 710 -28.86 -21.69 -10.75
C THR A 710 -27.69 -21.44 -11.71
N TRP A 711 -27.89 -20.66 -12.78
CA TRP A 711 -26.88 -20.48 -13.83
C TRP A 711 -25.63 -19.74 -13.36
N LEU A 712 -25.74 -18.89 -12.34
CA LEU A 712 -24.58 -18.23 -11.73
C LEU A 712 -23.90 -19.09 -10.65
N GLN A 713 -24.55 -20.13 -10.14
CA GLN A 713 -24.07 -20.82 -8.94
C GLN A 713 -22.69 -21.44 -9.14
N GLU A 714 -22.41 -21.98 -10.33
CA GLU A 714 -21.10 -22.56 -10.63
C GLU A 714 -20.00 -21.49 -10.61
N ASP A 715 -20.14 -20.41 -11.39
CA ASP A 715 -19.16 -19.32 -11.43
C ASP A 715 -18.97 -18.69 -10.04
N LEU A 716 -20.04 -18.52 -9.25
CA LEU A 716 -19.98 -17.98 -7.90
C LEU A 716 -19.33 -18.94 -6.89
N ALA A 717 -19.59 -20.24 -6.97
CA ALA A 717 -18.98 -21.23 -6.10
C ALA A 717 -17.45 -21.28 -6.32
N TYR A 718 -17.00 -21.17 -7.57
CA TYR A 718 -15.57 -21.08 -7.87
C TYR A 718 -14.95 -19.77 -7.36
N LEU A 719 -15.61 -18.63 -7.58
CA LEU A 719 -15.14 -17.36 -7.03
C LEU A 719 -15.09 -17.39 -5.50
N GLU A 720 -16.04 -18.05 -4.84
CA GLU A 720 -16.05 -18.25 -3.40
C GLU A 720 -14.92 -19.18 -2.93
N GLN A 721 -14.60 -20.23 -3.68
CA GLN A 721 -13.46 -21.11 -3.40
C GLN A 721 -12.13 -20.35 -3.47
N VAL A 722 -11.95 -19.50 -4.49
CA VAL A 722 -10.70 -18.77 -4.75
C VAL A 722 -10.59 -17.50 -3.90
N LEU A 723 -11.65 -16.73 -3.71
CA LEU A 723 -11.62 -15.46 -2.96
C LEU A 723 -12.07 -15.60 -1.50
N GLY A 724 -12.77 -16.69 -1.16
CA GLY A 724 -13.30 -16.99 0.16
C GLY A 724 -14.79 -16.62 0.33
N PRO A 725 -15.44 -17.12 1.41
CA PRO A 725 -16.87 -16.95 1.67
C PRO A 725 -17.31 -15.50 1.94
N LYS A 726 -16.35 -14.58 2.08
CA LYS A 726 -16.62 -13.16 2.35
C LYS A 726 -16.90 -12.33 1.11
N LEU A 727 -16.87 -12.92 -0.09
CA LEU A 727 -17.15 -12.22 -1.34
C LEU A 727 -18.55 -11.57 -1.37
N PHE A 728 -19.54 -12.19 -0.71
CA PHE A 728 -20.96 -11.80 -0.76
C PHE A 728 -21.54 -11.24 0.56
N THR A 729 -20.76 -11.13 1.64
CA THR A 729 -21.30 -10.89 2.99
C THR A 729 -21.23 -9.45 3.50
N GLN A 730 -20.62 -8.50 2.78
CA GLN A 730 -20.59 -7.06 3.16
C GLN A 730 -20.61 -6.14 1.92
N ASP A 731 -21.41 -5.06 1.98
CA ASP A 731 -21.75 -4.24 0.80
C ASP A 731 -20.56 -3.47 0.19
N ASP A 732 -19.43 -3.22 0.88
CA ASP A 732 -18.38 -2.33 0.33
C ASP A 732 -16.91 -2.80 0.42
N GLU A 733 -16.57 -3.90 1.12
CA GLU A 733 -15.17 -4.31 1.30
C GLU A 733 -14.89 -5.77 0.88
N LEU A 734 -13.85 -5.98 0.06
CA LEU A 734 -13.29 -7.29 -0.28
C LEU A 734 -11.97 -7.47 0.47
N VAL A 735 -11.92 -8.44 1.40
CA VAL A 735 -10.72 -8.73 2.19
C VAL A 735 -10.02 -9.95 1.61
N ILE A 736 -8.95 -9.73 0.85
CA ILE A 736 -8.08 -10.79 0.32
C ILE A 736 -6.80 -10.84 1.14
N SER A 737 -6.38 -12.03 1.57
CA SER A 737 -5.10 -12.16 2.26
C SER A 737 -3.94 -11.93 1.30
N LYS A 738 -2.85 -11.33 1.79
CA LYS A 738 -1.65 -11.08 0.98
C LYS A 738 -1.10 -12.35 0.33
N ILE A 739 -1.11 -13.47 1.05
CA ILE A 739 -0.61 -14.76 0.56
C ILE A 739 -1.45 -15.23 -0.63
N LYS A 740 -2.78 -15.09 -0.56
CA LYS A 740 -3.68 -15.51 -1.64
C LYS A 740 -3.55 -14.62 -2.87
N LEU A 741 -3.30 -13.32 -2.67
CA LEU A 741 -2.99 -12.41 -3.76
C LEU A 741 -1.68 -12.81 -4.48
N MET A 742 -0.63 -13.18 -3.73
CA MET A 742 0.64 -13.67 -4.30
C MET A 742 0.50 -15.03 -4.99
N GLU A 743 -0.36 -15.92 -4.47
CA GLU A 743 -0.67 -17.20 -5.10
C GLU A 743 -1.36 -17.01 -6.45
N ILE A 744 -2.33 -16.09 -6.52
CA ILE A 744 -3.00 -15.71 -7.77
C ILE A 744 -1.99 -15.11 -8.75
N GLU A 745 -1.13 -14.20 -8.31
CA GLU A 745 -0.04 -13.60 -9.11
C GLU A 745 0.85 -14.69 -9.73
N LYS A 746 1.35 -15.63 -8.92
CA LYS A 746 2.21 -16.73 -9.38
C LYS A 746 1.51 -17.68 -10.34
N ARG A 747 0.23 -17.98 -10.08
CA ARG A 747 -0.58 -18.83 -10.98
C ARG A 747 -0.80 -18.16 -12.32
N ILE A 748 -0.97 -16.84 -12.34
CA ILE A 748 -1.05 -16.06 -13.58
C ILE A 748 0.27 -16.15 -14.35
N GLU A 749 1.40 -15.89 -13.69
CA GLU A 749 2.73 -15.98 -14.32
C GLU A 749 3.05 -17.37 -14.89
N THR A 750 2.52 -18.44 -14.26
CA THR A 750 2.78 -19.81 -14.69
C THR A 750 1.87 -20.27 -15.83
N LEU A 751 0.59 -19.88 -15.79
CA LEU A 751 -0.43 -20.43 -16.68
C LEU A 751 -0.78 -19.52 -17.85
N LEU A 752 -0.63 -18.20 -17.72
CA LEU A 752 -0.99 -17.23 -18.76
C LEU A 752 0.24 -16.82 -19.61
N PRO A 753 0.03 -16.51 -20.90
CA PRO A 753 1.10 -16.01 -21.76
C PRO A 753 1.60 -14.62 -21.32
N PRO A 754 2.85 -14.26 -21.61
CA PRO A 754 3.47 -13.00 -21.15
C PRO A 754 2.67 -11.73 -21.50
N SER A 755 2.01 -11.71 -22.66
CA SER A 755 1.15 -10.60 -23.11
C SER A 755 -0.04 -10.35 -22.19
N GLU A 756 -0.63 -11.41 -21.63
CA GLU A 756 -1.75 -11.30 -20.69
C GLU A 756 -1.28 -10.99 -19.27
N CYS A 757 -0.13 -11.54 -18.87
CA CYS A 757 0.53 -11.19 -17.61
C CYS A 757 0.82 -9.68 -17.52
N LYS A 758 1.32 -9.07 -18.61
CA LYS A 758 1.55 -7.61 -18.71
C LYS A 758 0.29 -6.79 -18.43
N LEU A 759 -0.90 -7.31 -18.74
CA LEU A 759 -2.17 -6.60 -18.53
C LEU A 759 -2.75 -6.81 -17.12
N LEU A 760 -2.63 -8.02 -16.56
CA LEU A 760 -3.34 -8.41 -15.34
C LEU A 760 -2.52 -8.19 -14.05
N ILE A 761 -1.21 -8.42 -14.09
CA ILE A 761 -0.35 -8.32 -12.91
C ILE A 761 -0.25 -6.88 -12.36
N PRO A 762 -0.13 -5.82 -13.19
CA PRO A 762 -0.09 -4.46 -12.67
C PRO A 762 -1.36 -4.07 -11.92
N GLU A 763 -2.53 -4.48 -12.41
CA GLU A 763 -3.81 -4.23 -11.74
C GLU A 763 -3.90 -4.94 -10.38
N LEU A 764 -3.33 -6.14 -10.27
CA LEU A 764 -3.22 -6.87 -9.01
C LEU A 764 -2.25 -6.20 -8.03
N ARG A 765 -1.08 -5.75 -8.52
CA ARG A 765 -0.02 -5.11 -7.72
C ARG A 765 -0.45 -3.76 -7.12
N ARG A 766 -1.30 -3.00 -7.82
CA ARG A 766 -1.91 -1.75 -7.30
C ARG A 766 -2.64 -1.93 -5.98
N LEU A 767 -3.17 -3.12 -5.69
CA LEU A 767 -3.86 -3.44 -4.44
C LEU A 767 -2.90 -3.58 -3.25
N ARG A 768 -1.58 -3.72 -3.50
CA ARG A 768 -0.53 -3.94 -2.49
C ARG A 768 0.38 -2.73 -2.27
N TYR A 769 0.56 -1.89 -3.29
CA TYR A 769 1.59 -0.85 -3.28
C TYR A 769 1.19 0.37 -2.45
N LYS A 770 2.19 1.07 -1.89
CA LYS A 770 2.00 2.30 -1.11
C LYS A 770 2.90 3.44 -1.59
N PRO A 771 2.51 4.70 -1.39
CA PRO A 771 3.39 5.83 -1.68
C PRO A 771 4.69 5.75 -0.87
N LEU A 772 5.85 5.88 -1.53
CA LEU A 772 7.16 5.84 -0.87
C LEU A 772 7.29 6.94 0.20
N ALA A 773 6.68 8.11 -0.03
CA ALA A 773 6.62 9.20 0.95
C ALA A 773 5.94 8.79 2.27
N GLU A 774 4.90 7.94 2.23
CA GLU A 774 4.22 7.44 3.44
C GLU A 774 5.17 6.58 4.28
N LEU A 775 6.02 5.77 3.63
CA LEU A 775 6.99 4.92 4.31
C LEU A 775 8.13 5.72 4.95
N LEU A 776 8.45 6.91 4.40
CA LEU A 776 9.45 7.82 4.95
C LEU A 776 8.90 8.79 6.02
N SER A 777 7.57 8.85 6.22
CA SER A 777 6.90 9.81 7.11
C SER A 777 7.35 9.75 8.59
N SER A 778 8.00 8.65 9.01
CA SER A 778 8.52 8.49 10.37
C SER A 778 9.90 9.12 10.60
N PHE A 779 10.63 9.47 9.54
CA PHE A 779 12.00 10.00 9.64
C PHE A 779 12.09 11.45 10.15
N PRO A 780 11.16 12.38 9.83
CA PRO A 780 11.13 13.70 10.47
C PRO A 780 11.14 13.64 12.00
N ASP A 781 10.28 12.79 12.60
CA ASP A 781 10.24 12.58 14.05
C ASP A 781 11.51 11.90 14.59
N TYR A 782 12.15 11.03 13.80
CA TYR A 782 13.40 10.39 14.16
C TYR A 782 14.56 11.38 14.21
N VAL A 783 14.66 12.26 13.21
CA VAL A 783 15.66 13.33 13.11
C VAL A 783 15.50 14.30 14.28
N ASN A 784 14.28 14.73 14.60
CA ASN A 784 14.02 15.62 15.75
C ASN A 784 14.52 15.02 17.08
N ARG A 785 14.28 13.71 17.32
CA ARG A 785 14.79 13.04 18.53
C ARG A 785 16.31 12.90 18.55
N LEU A 786 16.95 12.73 17.40
CA LEU A 786 18.41 12.69 17.30
C LEU A 786 18.99 14.09 17.58
N ALA A 787 18.41 15.12 17.00
CA ALA A 787 18.77 16.52 17.19
C ALA A 787 18.73 16.92 18.68
N GLU A 788 17.63 16.58 19.38
CA GLU A 788 17.52 16.78 20.83
C GLU A 788 18.61 16.02 21.62
N ARG A 789 18.89 14.76 21.24
CA ARG A 789 19.88 13.94 21.93
C ARG A 789 21.32 14.44 21.76
N PHE A 790 21.64 14.98 20.59
CA PHE A 790 22.98 15.49 20.28
C PHE A 790 23.12 17.00 20.54
N GLU A 791 22.08 17.65 21.08
CA GLU A 791 22.05 19.09 21.36
C GLU A 791 22.32 19.95 20.12
N LYS A 792 21.81 19.52 18.96
CA LYS A 792 21.93 20.21 17.67
C LYS A 792 20.53 20.54 17.14
N PRO A 793 20.03 21.77 17.31
CA PRO A 793 18.68 22.14 16.87
C PRO A 793 18.56 22.08 15.34
N VAL A 794 17.42 21.58 14.85
CA VAL A 794 17.12 21.46 13.41
C VAL A 794 15.73 22.01 13.09
N TYR A 795 15.55 22.57 11.90
CA TYR A 795 14.23 22.90 11.38
C TYR A 795 13.39 21.63 11.12
N PRO A 796 12.06 21.73 11.06
CA PRO A 796 11.21 20.63 10.64
C PRO A 796 11.69 20.07 9.29
N VAL A 797 11.94 18.76 9.23
CA VAL A 797 12.44 18.10 8.01
C VAL A 797 11.45 18.30 6.86
N GLU A 798 11.94 18.92 5.78
CA GLU A 798 11.15 19.14 4.57
C GLU A 798 11.10 17.85 3.74
N VAL A 799 9.89 17.43 3.35
CA VAL A 799 9.68 16.26 2.50
C VAL A 799 8.99 16.68 1.22
N THR A 800 9.72 16.61 0.11
CA THR A 800 9.21 16.82 -1.24
C THR A 800 9.17 15.48 -1.95
N ALA A 801 8.01 15.06 -2.46
CA ALA A 801 7.91 13.73 -3.05
C ALA A 801 6.95 13.68 -4.25
N GLU A 802 7.42 13.08 -5.34
CA GLU A 802 6.57 12.58 -6.42
C GLU A 802 5.71 11.39 -5.92
N PRO A 803 4.50 11.17 -6.50
CA PRO A 803 3.57 10.13 -6.07
C PRO A 803 3.98 8.73 -6.54
N ILE A 804 5.18 8.29 -6.17
CA ILE A 804 5.75 7.00 -6.55
C ILE A 804 5.23 5.89 -5.62
N GLN A 805 4.65 4.84 -6.20
CA GLN A 805 4.11 3.69 -5.47
C GLN A 805 5.09 2.52 -5.48
N ILE A 806 5.37 1.95 -4.31
CA ILE A 806 6.29 0.81 -4.15
C ILE A 806 5.69 -0.29 -3.26
N ASP A 807 6.23 -1.49 -3.38
CA ASP A 807 5.93 -2.59 -2.46
C ASP A 807 6.63 -2.37 -1.11
N PRO A 808 5.89 -2.17 0.00
CA PRO A 808 6.48 -1.91 1.31
C PRO A 808 7.41 -3.02 1.80
N ASP A 809 7.19 -4.27 1.40
CA ASP A 809 7.99 -5.40 1.88
C ASP A 809 9.29 -5.55 1.09
N ALA A 810 9.30 -5.25 -0.21
CA ALA A 810 10.51 -5.27 -1.01
C ALA A 810 11.53 -4.22 -0.52
N TYR A 811 11.05 -3.01 -0.20
CA TYR A 811 11.92 -1.89 0.20
C TYR A 811 12.15 -1.80 1.72
N LYS A 812 11.60 -2.72 2.51
CA LYS A 812 11.68 -2.70 3.99
C LYS A 812 13.12 -2.67 4.52
N GLY A 813 14.02 -3.41 3.89
CA GLY A 813 15.45 -3.45 4.25
C GLY A 813 16.10 -2.09 4.00
N PHE A 814 15.92 -1.54 2.80
CA PHE A 814 16.36 -0.21 2.41
C PHE A 814 15.84 0.89 3.36
N ILE A 815 14.53 0.94 3.62
CA ILE A 815 13.92 1.93 4.50
C ILE A 815 14.54 1.86 5.91
N LYS A 816 14.79 0.66 6.45
CA LYS A 816 15.48 0.53 7.75
C LYS A 816 16.92 1.03 7.71
N ALA A 817 17.64 0.81 6.61
CA ALA A 817 19.03 1.23 6.47
C ALA A 817 19.18 2.77 6.41
N LEU A 818 18.14 3.51 5.98
CA LEU A 818 18.14 4.99 5.98
C LEU A 818 18.35 5.61 7.36
N VAL A 819 18.06 4.88 8.44
CA VAL A 819 18.38 5.28 9.82
C VAL A 819 19.85 5.68 9.97
N HIS A 820 20.75 5.01 9.26
CA HIS A 820 22.18 5.33 9.27
C HIS A 820 22.51 6.65 8.58
N VAL A 821 21.81 6.99 7.49
CA VAL A 821 22.01 8.27 6.77
C VAL A 821 21.58 9.43 7.66
N PHE A 822 20.36 9.40 8.20
CA PHE A 822 19.86 10.46 9.08
C PHE A 822 20.65 10.60 10.38
N ARG A 823 21.13 9.47 10.95
CA ARG A 823 22.04 9.53 12.10
C ARG A 823 23.36 10.20 11.74
N ASN A 824 23.96 9.86 10.61
CA ASN A 824 25.21 10.47 10.17
C ASN A 824 25.03 11.97 9.89
N ALA A 825 23.93 12.38 9.26
CA ALA A 825 23.61 13.78 9.03
C ALA A 825 23.54 14.57 10.35
N VAL A 826 22.90 14.04 11.39
CA VAL A 826 22.78 14.75 12.69
C VAL A 826 24.04 14.65 13.56
N ASP A 827 24.61 13.45 13.74
CA ASP A 827 25.78 13.23 14.62
C ASP A 827 27.06 13.85 14.01
N HIS A 828 27.28 13.66 12.70
CA HIS A 828 28.55 14.02 12.04
C HIS A 828 28.40 15.14 11.01
N GLY A 829 27.28 15.21 10.29
CA GLY A 829 27.04 16.26 9.29
C GLY A 829 26.90 17.63 9.93
N LEU A 830 25.91 17.81 10.79
CA LEU A 830 25.63 19.10 11.43
C LEU A 830 26.71 19.49 12.45
N GLU A 831 27.05 20.78 12.48
CA GLU A 831 27.91 21.39 13.50
C GLU A 831 27.11 21.73 14.77
N ASN A 832 27.81 21.95 15.88
CA ASN A 832 27.16 22.47 17.09
C ASN A 832 26.81 23.96 16.90
N VAL A 833 25.88 24.48 17.71
CA VAL A 833 25.37 25.87 17.59
C VAL A 833 26.50 26.90 17.53
N ASP A 834 27.50 26.80 18.41
CA ASP A 834 28.64 27.73 18.45
C ASP A 834 29.46 27.65 17.15
N GLU A 835 29.75 26.44 16.65
CA GLU A 835 30.49 26.20 15.41
C GLU A 835 29.73 26.73 14.18
N ARG A 836 28.40 26.62 14.16
CA ARG A 836 27.55 27.12 13.07
C ARG A 836 27.59 28.64 12.97
N ILE A 837 27.45 29.32 14.12
CA ILE A 837 27.48 30.79 14.18
C ILE A 837 28.86 31.32 13.79
N GLU A 838 29.95 30.68 14.23
CA GLU A 838 31.33 31.04 13.83
C GLU A 838 31.56 30.93 12.32
N GLN A 839 30.89 29.98 11.66
CA GLN A 839 30.95 29.78 10.20
C GLN A 839 29.94 30.63 9.42
N GLY A 840 29.15 31.48 10.09
CA GLY A 840 28.14 32.34 9.47
C GLY A 840 26.86 31.62 9.04
N LYS A 841 26.59 30.43 9.59
CA LYS A 841 25.37 29.65 9.37
C LYS A 841 24.31 29.96 10.43
N GLU A 842 23.06 29.60 10.14
CA GLU A 842 21.97 29.73 11.11
C GLU A 842 22.12 28.76 12.29
N GLU A 843 21.55 29.14 13.45
CA GLU A 843 21.53 28.32 14.66
C GLU A 843 20.91 26.93 14.42
N TYR A 844 19.85 26.87 13.62
CA TYR A 844 19.14 25.64 13.29
C TYR A 844 19.72 25.01 12.02
N GLY A 845 19.97 23.70 12.05
CA GLY A 845 20.35 22.91 10.87
C GLY A 845 19.15 22.58 9.97
N GLN A 846 19.37 22.47 8.67
CA GLN A 846 18.37 22.07 7.69
C GLN A 846 18.64 20.66 7.18
N ILE A 847 17.63 19.80 7.24
CA ILE A 847 17.64 18.45 6.63
C ILE A 847 16.41 18.33 5.74
N SER A 848 16.59 17.85 4.51
CA SER A 848 15.50 17.64 3.56
C SER A 848 15.53 16.24 2.93
N ILE A 849 14.35 15.78 2.52
CA ILE A 849 14.13 14.53 1.79
C ILE A 849 13.44 14.89 0.48
N THR A 850 14.06 14.55 -0.65
CA THR A 850 13.46 14.69 -1.97
C THR A 850 13.31 13.31 -2.61
N ILE A 851 12.10 12.97 -3.04
CA ILE A 851 11.81 11.78 -3.84
C ILE A 851 11.42 12.26 -5.24
N SER A 852 12.22 11.92 -6.22
CA SER A 852 11.95 12.19 -7.64
C SER A 852 12.18 10.94 -8.48
N SER A 853 11.80 10.98 -9.75
CA SER A 853 12.09 9.92 -10.70
C SER A 853 12.68 10.46 -12.01
N ASN A 854 13.47 9.64 -12.67
CA ASN A 854 13.79 9.78 -14.09
C ASN A 854 13.38 8.51 -14.84
N GLU A 855 13.66 8.42 -16.15
CA GLU A 855 13.28 7.28 -16.99
C GLU A 855 13.79 5.91 -16.47
N ARG A 856 14.79 5.90 -15.58
CA ARG A 856 15.50 4.68 -15.18
C ARG A 856 15.51 4.43 -13.67
N TYR A 857 15.41 5.47 -12.86
CA TYR A 857 15.58 5.39 -11.41
C TYR A 857 14.60 6.30 -10.65
N ILE A 858 14.06 5.78 -9.55
CA ILE A 858 13.63 6.55 -8.39
C ILE A 858 14.89 7.06 -7.68
N ILE A 859 14.94 8.37 -7.45
CA ILE A 859 16.04 9.04 -6.77
C ILE A 859 15.52 9.51 -5.41
N VAL A 860 16.08 8.96 -4.34
CA VAL A 860 15.86 9.44 -2.97
C VAL A 860 17.06 10.26 -2.57
N ALA A 861 16.92 11.58 -2.59
CA ALA A 861 17.96 12.52 -2.17
C ALA A 861 17.73 12.94 -0.71
N ILE A 862 18.73 12.72 0.13
CA ILE A 862 18.75 13.16 1.53
C ILE A 862 19.86 14.20 1.68
N SER A 863 19.50 15.43 2.07
CA SER A 863 20.43 16.55 2.14
C SER A 863 20.51 17.15 3.54
N ASP A 864 21.73 17.56 3.94
CA ASP A 864 22.01 18.40 5.10
C ASP A 864 22.85 19.63 4.73
N ASP A 865 22.72 20.71 5.52
CA ASP A 865 23.47 21.97 5.40
C ASP A 865 24.69 22.04 6.36
N GLY A 866 25.24 20.88 6.72
CA GLY A 866 26.31 20.73 7.69
C GLY A 866 27.72 20.96 7.13
N ARG A 867 28.71 20.35 7.78
CA ARG A 867 30.14 20.61 7.54
C ARG A 867 30.69 20.05 6.23
N GLY A 868 29.91 19.25 5.50
CA GLY A 868 30.40 18.49 4.34
C GLY A 868 31.42 17.41 4.70
N ILE A 869 31.85 16.62 3.71
CA ILE A 869 32.84 15.56 3.91
C ILE A 869 34.21 16.03 3.40
N ASP A 870 35.23 15.95 4.24
CA ASP A 870 36.62 16.26 3.87
C ASP A 870 37.27 15.09 3.12
N ALA A 871 37.40 15.24 1.80
CA ALA A 871 38.05 14.25 0.93
C ALA A 871 39.51 13.99 1.34
N THR A 872 40.24 14.99 1.87
CA THR A 872 41.62 14.82 2.32
C THR A 872 41.68 13.90 3.53
N ALA A 873 40.79 14.11 4.51
CA ALA A 873 40.68 13.25 5.68
C ALA A 873 40.30 11.81 5.32
N VAL A 874 39.36 11.63 4.37
CA VAL A 874 38.97 10.31 3.84
C VAL A 874 40.15 9.63 3.15
N ARG A 875 40.92 10.37 2.33
CA ARG A 875 42.12 9.87 1.62
C ARG A 875 43.21 9.40 2.59
N THR A 876 43.52 10.20 3.61
CA THR A 876 44.52 9.84 4.63
C THR A 876 44.09 8.59 5.40
N LYS A 877 42.80 8.46 5.73
CA LYS A 877 42.30 7.30 6.47
C LYS A 877 42.23 6.04 5.62
N ALA A 878 41.86 6.15 4.35
CA ALA A 878 41.89 5.05 3.39
C ALA A 878 43.32 4.52 3.16
N LEU A 879 44.32 5.42 3.11
CA LEU A 879 45.73 5.05 3.03
C LEU A 879 46.20 4.31 4.30
N ALA A 880 45.82 4.82 5.48
CA ALA A 880 46.18 4.20 6.77
C ALA A 880 45.54 2.82 6.96
N GLN A 881 44.36 2.57 6.37
CA GLN A 881 43.66 1.29 6.41
C GLN A 881 44.04 0.35 5.25
N GLY A 882 44.88 0.78 4.32
CA GLY A 882 45.34 -0.03 3.19
C GLY A 882 44.23 -0.43 2.21
N LEU A 883 43.17 0.36 2.08
CA LEU A 883 42.02 0.04 1.23
C LEU A 883 42.34 0.07 -0.26
N LEU A 884 43.26 0.95 -0.66
CA LEU A 884 43.73 1.12 -2.04
C LEU A 884 45.25 1.42 -2.06
N PRO A 885 45.96 1.04 -3.14
CA PRO A 885 47.36 1.42 -3.35
C PRO A 885 47.55 2.95 -3.38
N GLU A 886 48.69 3.43 -2.86
CA GLU A 886 49.00 4.86 -2.76
C GLU A 886 48.94 5.58 -4.13
N GLU A 887 49.40 4.93 -5.21
CA GLU A 887 49.30 5.47 -6.57
C GLU A 887 47.85 5.68 -7.03
N GLN A 888 46.94 4.77 -6.68
CA GLN A 888 45.51 4.88 -7.02
C GLN A 888 44.82 5.94 -6.17
N LEU A 889 45.19 6.03 -4.89
CA LEU A 889 44.69 7.07 -4.00
C LEU A 889 45.19 8.46 -4.36
N LEU A 890 46.34 8.61 -5.04
CA LEU A 890 46.82 9.91 -5.53
C LEU A 890 46.18 10.32 -6.86
N ALA A 891 45.82 9.33 -7.71
CA ALA A 891 45.19 9.57 -9.00
C ALA A 891 43.66 9.80 -8.91
N ALA A 892 43.01 9.31 -7.85
CA ALA A 892 41.57 9.44 -7.66
C ALA A 892 41.13 10.89 -7.40
N SER A 893 40.04 11.28 -8.07
CA SER A 893 39.31 12.52 -7.83
C SER A 893 38.70 12.56 -6.42
N ASP A 894 38.40 13.76 -5.92
CA ASP A 894 37.77 13.90 -4.59
C ASP A 894 36.40 13.21 -4.54
N GLU A 895 35.64 13.20 -5.64
CA GLU A 895 34.37 12.46 -5.73
C GLU A 895 34.56 10.95 -5.53
N GLU A 896 35.56 10.35 -6.19
CA GLU A 896 35.88 8.91 -6.07
C GLU A 896 36.35 8.57 -4.65
N ILE A 897 37.15 9.46 -4.04
CA ILE A 897 37.60 9.30 -2.65
C ILE A 897 36.41 9.34 -1.69
N ILE A 898 35.47 10.26 -1.87
CA ILE A 898 34.28 10.38 -1.01
C ILE A 898 33.39 9.13 -1.09
N GLN A 899 33.32 8.45 -2.24
CA GLN A 899 32.53 7.20 -2.34
C GLN A 899 33.08 6.05 -1.48
N LEU A 900 34.32 6.13 -0.99
CA LEU A 900 34.92 5.12 -0.11
C LEU A 900 34.19 4.99 1.23
N ILE A 901 33.35 5.95 1.62
CA ILE A 901 32.54 5.87 2.85
C ILE A 901 31.54 4.70 2.86
N PHE A 902 31.24 4.11 1.69
CA PHE A 902 30.39 2.93 1.57
C PHE A 902 31.15 1.61 1.64
N VAL A 903 32.48 1.64 1.80
CA VAL A 903 33.30 0.43 1.94
C VAL A 903 33.12 -0.16 3.34
N GLU A 904 32.92 -1.47 3.39
CA GLU A 904 32.73 -2.19 4.64
C GLU A 904 33.97 -2.04 5.55
N GLY A 905 33.76 -1.63 6.80
CA GLY A 905 34.85 -1.41 7.76
C GLY A 905 35.43 0.00 7.76
N PHE A 906 34.99 0.90 6.86
CA PHE A 906 35.44 2.29 6.84
C PHE A 906 34.77 3.10 7.96
N SER A 907 35.57 3.71 8.86
CA SER A 907 35.08 4.52 9.98
C SER A 907 36.03 5.68 10.27
N THR A 908 35.47 6.88 10.48
CA THR A 908 36.23 8.12 10.71
C THR A 908 36.62 8.35 12.18
N LYS A 909 36.14 7.55 13.14
CA LYS A 909 36.53 7.66 14.57
C LYS A 909 37.74 6.78 14.94
N ASP A 910 38.58 7.26 15.85
CA ASP A 910 39.79 6.56 16.35
C ASP A 910 39.53 5.71 17.60
N ALA A 911 38.35 5.82 18.21
CA ALA A 911 37.93 5.05 19.38
C ALA A 911 36.59 4.32 19.14
N VAL A 912 36.57 3.01 19.39
CA VAL A 912 35.40 2.15 19.26
C VAL A 912 34.46 2.39 20.45
N THR A 913 33.23 2.82 20.19
CA THR A 913 32.13 2.78 21.17
C THR A 913 31.13 1.71 20.77
N ASP A 914 30.51 1.09 21.78
CA ASP A 914 29.68 -0.10 21.64
C ASP A 914 28.59 0.08 20.57
N VAL A 915 28.61 -0.87 19.64
CA VAL A 915 27.65 -1.12 18.54
C VAL A 915 27.74 -0.24 17.27
N SER A 916 28.40 0.92 17.24
CA SER A 916 28.45 1.77 16.01
C SER A 916 29.84 2.15 15.49
N GLY A 917 30.93 1.82 16.20
CA GLY A 917 32.29 2.19 15.78
C GLY A 917 32.93 1.39 14.62
N ARG A 918 32.21 0.45 13.99
CA ARG A 918 32.79 -0.54 13.04
C ARG A 918 32.67 -0.20 11.56
N GLY A 919 32.05 0.91 11.17
CA GLY A 919 31.91 1.24 9.73
C GLY A 919 30.90 0.35 8.97
N VAL A 920 29.89 -0.19 9.67
CA VAL A 920 28.90 -1.14 9.11
C VAL A 920 27.66 -0.42 8.54
N GLY A 921 27.35 0.80 9.01
CA GLY A 921 26.06 1.46 8.73
C GLY A 921 25.81 1.85 7.28
N LEU A 922 26.77 2.55 6.65
CA LEU A 922 26.64 2.95 5.23
C LEU A 922 26.90 1.78 4.27
N ALA A 923 27.73 0.81 4.67
CA ALA A 923 27.91 -0.44 3.92
C ALA A 923 26.61 -1.26 3.87
N ALA A 924 25.86 -1.34 4.98
CA ALA A 924 24.54 -1.97 5.02
C ALA A 924 23.53 -1.25 4.11
N LEU A 925 23.55 0.09 4.07
CA LEU A 925 22.73 0.86 3.13
C LEU A 925 23.07 0.53 1.68
N LYS A 926 24.37 0.50 1.33
CA LYS A 926 24.81 0.12 -0.02
C LYS A 926 24.36 -1.31 -0.36
N HIS A 927 24.50 -2.26 0.56
CA HIS A 927 24.06 -3.64 0.35
C HIS A 927 22.55 -3.74 0.07
N GLU A 928 21.72 -3.08 0.88
CA GLU A 928 20.26 -3.08 0.68
C GLU A 928 19.85 -2.36 -0.62
N LEU A 929 20.56 -1.29 -1.02
CA LEU A 929 20.38 -0.65 -2.32
C LEU A 929 20.76 -1.56 -3.49
N THR A 930 21.93 -2.20 -3.43
CA THR A 930 22.40 -3.11 -4.48
C THR A 930 21.49 -4.33 -4.62
N LYS A 931 20.92 -4.83 -3.53
CA LYS A 931 19.91 -5.89 -3.55
C LYS A 931 18.65 -5.50 -4.34
N LEU A 932 18.33 -4.21 -4.36
CA LEU A 932 17.22 -3.65 -5.13
C LEU A 932 17.63 -3.22 -6.55
N GLY A 933 18.84 -3.56 -7.02
CA GLY A 933 19.34 -3.11 -8.33
C GLY A 933 19.74 -1.62 -8.36
N GLY A 934 19.88 -1.01 -7.19
CA GLY A 934 20.23 0.39 -7.01
C GLY A 934 21.68 0.63 -6.58
N TYR A 935 22.06 1.91 -6.49
CA TYR A 935 23.37 2.32 -5.97
C TYR A 935 23.30 3.69 -5.28
N PRO A 936 24.13 3.94 -4.25
CA PRO A 936 24.25 5.26 -3.66
C PRO A 936 25.34 6.10 -4.34
N ARG A 937 25.16 7.43 -4.37
CA ARG A 937 26.18 8.43 -4.68
C ARG A 937 26.13 9.53 -3.63
N VAL A 938 27.29 10.05 -3.24
CA VAL A 938 27.36 11.24 -2.38
C VAL A 938 27.97 12.42 -3.13
N GLU A 939 27.32 13.56 -2.99
CA GLU A 939 27.79 14.87 -3.41
C GLU A 939 27.96 15.73 -2.15
N THR A 940 29.07 16.46 -2.03
CA THR A 940 29.35 17.23 -0.83
C THR A 940 30.25 18.42 -1.13
N VAL A 941 30.00 19.52 -0.41
CA VAL A 941 30.82 20.73 -0.45
C VAL A 941 31.30 20.99 0.96
N LEU A 942 32.61 20.98 1.16
CA LEU A 942 33.23 21.17 2.47
C LEU A 942 32.82 22.53 3.06
N GLY A 943 32.33 22.52 4.29
CA GLY A 943 31.80 23.67 5.01
C GLY A 943 30.39 24.11 4.62
N GLN A 944 29.71 23.41 3.70
CA GLN A 944 28.38 23.84 3.22
C GLN A 944 27.31 22.75 3.31
N SER A 945 27.49 21.59 2.66
CA SER A 945 26.42 20.60 2.57
C SER A 945 26.89 19.18 2.21
N THR A 946 26.01 18.22 2.48
CA THR A 946 26.13 16.84 1.98
C THR A 946 24.79 16.40 1.41
N ILE A 947 24.81 15.72 0.26
CA ILE A 947 23.65 15.14 -0.41
C ILE A 947 23.93 13.67 -0.70
N PHE A 948 23.10 12.79 -0.14
CA PHE A 948 23.07 11.37 -0.45
C PHE A 948 22.02 11.12 -1.53
N ASN A 949 22.47 10.85 -2.76
CA ASN A 949 21.62 10.47 -3.88
C ASN A 949 21.51 8.93 -3.94
N LEU A 950 20.37 8.39 -3.59
CA LEU A 950 20.11 6.95 -3.56
C LEU A 950 19.28 6.57 -4.78
N TYR A 951 19.89 5.88 -5.75
CA TYR A 951 19.25 5.46 -6.99
C TYR A 951 18.65 4.08 -6.82
N LEU A 952 17.34 3.97 -7.04
CA LEU A 952 16.55 2.73 -7.02
C LEU A 952 15.90 2.59 -8.40
N PRO A 953 15.86 1.41 -9.03
CA PRO A 953 15.21 1.27 -10.33
C PRO A 953 13.71 1.62 -10.27
N LEU A 954 13.20 2.28 -11.32
CA LEU A 954 11.82 2.81 -11.39
C LEU A 954 10.74 1.73 -11.33
N GLU A 955 11.09 0.53 -11.74
CA GLU A 955 10.25 -0.66 -11.64
C GLU A 955 11.15 -1.79 -11.13
N ASN A 956 10.66 -2.61 -10.20
CA ASN A 956 11.07 -4.01 -10.21
C ASN A 956 10.48 -4.59 -11.51
N GLU A 957 11.08 -4.24 -12.65
CA GLU A 957 11.16 -5.21 -13.73
C GLU A 957 11.82 -6.41 -13.05
N GLU A 958 11.04 -7.44 -12.77
CA GLU A 958 11.59 -8.76 -12.95
C GLU A 958 12.15 -8.73 -14.36
N VAL A 959 13.46 -8.51 -14.46
CA VAL A 959 14.19 -8.55 -15.71
C VAL A 959 13.88 -9.94 -16.24
N TRP A 960 13.06 -9.98 -17.28
CA TRP A 960 12.78 -11.20 -18.02
C TRP A 960 14.13 -11.65 -18.54
N THR A 961 14.77 -12.61 -17.86
CA THR A 961 16.13 -13.05 -18.20
C THR A 961 15.98 -14.30 -19.05
N LEU A 962 16.21 -14.18 -20.35
CA LEU A 962 16.38 -15.34 -21.20
C LEU A 962 17.83 -15.83 -21.06
N PRO A 963 18.07 -17.11 -20.75
CA PRO A 963 19.40 -17.69 -20.86
C PRO A 963 19.94 -17.48 -22.27
N VAL A 964 21.14 -16.92 -22.40
CA VAL A 964 21.80 -16.67 -23.70
C VAL A 964 21.95 -17.96 -24.53
N SER A 965 21.96 -19.12 -23.87
CA SER A 965 21.94 -20.44 -24.51
C SER A 965 20.72 -20.67 -25.40
N ASP A 966 19.58 -20.09 -25.05
CA ASP A 966 18.30 -20.40 -25.70
C ASP A 966 18.15 -19.61 -27.02
N LEU A 967 18.91 -18.52 -27.18
CA LEU A 967 18.98 -17.74 -28.42
C LEU A 967 19.86 -18.42 -29.49
N LEU A 968 20.70 -19.39 -29.13
CA LEU A 968 21.69 -19.98 -30.04
C LEU A 968 21.07 -20.86 -31.14
N ALA A 969 20.03 -21.64 -30.82
CA ALA A 969 19.36 -22.48 -31.81
C ALA A 969 18.56 -21.65 -32.84
N PRO A 970 17.73 -20.66 -32.42
CA PRO A 970 17.09 -19.74 -33.36
C PRO A 970 18.07 -18.94 -34.22
N LEU A 971 19.21 -18.52 -33.66
CA LEU A 971 20.26 -17.83 -34.43
C LEU A 971 20.87 -18.72 -35.52
N LEU A 972 21.10 -20.01 -35.23
CA LEU A 972 21.59 -20.96 -36.22
C LEU A 972 20.57 -21.12 -37.36
N GLU A 973 19.31 -21.39 -37.02
CA GLU A 973 18.24 -21.64 -37.98
C GLU A 973 18.03 -20.43 -38.89
N THR A 974 17.93 -19.23 -38.30
CA THR A 974 17.74 -17.98 -39.06
C THR A 974 18.95 -17.61 -39.92
N ALA A 975 20.17 -17.91 -39.49
CA ALA A 975 21.36 -17.69 -40.30
C ALA A 975 21.44 -18.66 -41.49
N GLN A 976 21.09 -19.94 -41.30
CA GLN A 976 20.99 -20.92 -42.39
C GLN A 976 19.90 -20.52 -43.39
N ASP A 977 18.74 -20.11 -42.89
CA ASP A 977 17.64 -19.62 -43.71
C ASP A 977 18.01 -18.35 -44.49
N PHE A 978 18.71 -17.41 -43.85
CA PHE A 978 19.20 -16.19 -44.49
C PHE A 978 20.18 -16.52 -45.63
N LEU A 979 21.17 -17.38 -45.38
CA LEU A 979 22.14 -17.79 -46.39
C LEU A 979 21.48 -18.55 -47.55
N ALA A 980 20.56 -19.47 -47.27
CA ALA A 980 19.91 -20.27 -48.30
C ALA A 980 18.89 -19.47 -49.13
N LYS A 981 18.00 -18.71 -48.47
CA LYS A 981 16.86 -18.05 -49.14
C LYS A 981 17.23 -16.68 -49.72
N GLN A 982 18.10 -15.91 -49.07
CA GLN A 982 18.45 -14.56 -49.53
C GLN A 982 19.77 -14.51 -50.30
N ILE A 983 20.75 -15.32 -49.89
CA ILE A 983 22.08 -15.33 -50.54
C ILE A 983 22.21 -16.46 -51.57
N GLY A 984 21.42 -17.53 -51.46
CA GLY A 984 21.49 -18.71 -52.34
C GLY A 984 22.68 -19.64 -52.03
N LEU A 985 23.19 -19.59 -50.79
CA LEU A 985 24.29 -20.42 -50.32
C LEU A 985 23.78 -21.47 -49.32
N GLU A 986 23.99 -22.75 -49.63
CA GLU A 986 23.78 -23.82 -48.65
C GLU A 986 24.87 -23.77 -47.57
N ALA A 987 24.44 -23.91 -46.32
CA ALA A 987 25.28 -23.76 -45.14
C ALA A 987 25.07 -24.94 -44.17
N GLU A 988 26.12 -25.71 -43.95
CA GLU A 988 26.11 -26.85 -43.02
C GLU A 988 26.91 -26.50 -41.74
N PRO A 989 26.49 -26.97 -40.55
CA PRO A 989 27.27 -26.80 -39.33
C PRO A 989 28.62 -27.52 -39.44
N ALA A 990 29.70 -26.87 -39.02
CA ALA A 990 31.05 -27.43 -39.14
C ALA A 990 31.31 -28.67 -38.23
N ASP A 991 30.52 -28.87 -37.16
CA ASP A 991 30.63 -29.98 -36.19
C ASP A 991 29.25 -30.48 -35.70
N GLN A 992 29.15 -31.73 -35.22
CA GLN A 992 27.90 -32.37 -34.72
C GLN A 992 27.29 -31.67 -33.49
N THR A 993 28.06 -30.82 -32.82
CA THR A 993 27.58 -29.86 -31.81
C THR A 993 27.96 -28.47 -32.29
N ALA A 994 27.06 -27.84 -33.06
CA ALA A 994 27.30 -26.54 -33.70
C ALA A 994 27.60 -25.38 -32.72
N ILE A 995 27.41 -25.60 -31.41
CA ILE A 995 27.55 -24.59 -30.36
C ILE A 995 28.71 -25.00 -29.44
N ILE A 996 29.77 -24.19 -29.41
CA ILE A 996 30.96 -24.43 -28.58
C ILE A 996 31.14 -23.27 -27.60
N ARG A 997 31.29 -23.60 -26.32
CA ARG A 997 31.65 -22.63 -25.27
C ARG A 997 33.17 -22.56 -25.13
N GLN A 998 33.73 -21.35 -25.24
CA GLN A 998 35.19 -21.14 -25.21
C GLN A 998 35.58 -19.86 -24.45
N ASN A 999 36.89 -19.66 -24.22
CA ASN A 999 37.44 -18.53 -23.46
C ASN A 999 37.97 -17.39 -24.36
N SER A 1000 37.96 -17.59 -25.67
CA SER A 1000 38.39 -16.61 -26.67
C SER A 1000 37.68 -16.86 -27.99
N LEU A 1001 37.44 -15.79 -28.75
CA LEU A 1001 36.88 -15.85 -30.11
C LEU A 1001 37.87 -15.25 -31.09
N GLU A 1002 38.28 -16.04 -32.09
CA GLU A 1002 39.04 -15.54 -33.24
C GLU A 1002 38.06 -14.90 -34.24
N LEU A 1003 38.37 -13.67 -34.64
CA LEU A 1003 37.55 -12.89 -35.58
C LEU A 1003 38.20 -12.90 -36.96
N ASN A 1004 37.39 -13.06 -38.01
CA ASN A 1004 37.84 -12.91 -39.37
C ASN A 1004 38.05 -11.42 -39.71
N ARG A 1005 38.65 -11.19 -40.89
CA ARG A 1005 39.05 -9.87 -41.35
C ARG A 1005 37.93 -8.84 -41.32
N LYS A 1006 36.69 -9.26 -41.53
CA LYS A 1006 35.49 -8.41 -41.51
C LYS A 1006 34.49 -8.97 -40.50
N THR A 1007 34.20 -8.19 -39.46
CA THR A 1007 33.33 -8.59 -38.35
C THR A 1007 32.36 -7.46 -38.01
N ALA A 1008 31.08 -7.78 -37.81
CA ALA A 1008 30.11 -6.88 -37.19
C ALA A 1008 29.90 -7.25 -35.71
N LEU A 1009 29.86 -6.24 -34.86
CA LEU A 1009 29.56 -6.34 -33.43
C LEU A 1009 28.29 -5.56 -33.12
N LEU A 1010 27.30 -6.22 -32.54
CA LEU A 1010 26.03 -5.63 -32.15
C LEU A 1010 25.88 -5.76 -30.63
N PRO A 1011 25.91 -4.66 -29.87
CA PRO A 1011 25.58 -4.68 -28.46
C PRO A 1011 24.07 -4.91 -28.28
N ILE A 1012 23.71 -5.91 -27.46
CA ILE A 1012 22.33 -6.18 -27.07
C ILE A 1012 22.18 -5.85 -25.59
N ARG A 1013 21.15 -5.07 -25.26
CA ARG A 1013 20.81 -4.62 -23.92
C ARG A 1013 19.33 -4.91 -23.63
N GLY A 1014 18.94 -5.03 -22.36
CA GLY A 1014 17.56 -5.30 -21.96
C GLY A 1014 17.39 -6.71 -21.38
N ALA A 1015 16.42 -7.48 -21.87
CA ALA A 1015 16.14 -8.85 -21.42
C ALA A 1015 17.34 -9.83 -21.54
N ILE A 1016 18.27 -9.54 -22.48
CA ILE A 1016 19.53 -10.25 -22.65
C ILE A 1016 20.64 -9.21 -22.77
N GLU A 1017 21.75 -9.41 -22.04
CA GLU A 1017 22.94 -8.58 -22.17
C GLU A 1017 24.14 -9.36 -22.72
N CYS A 1018 24.45 -9.13 -23.99
CA CYS A 1018 25.57 -9.74 -24.67
C CYS A 1018 26.00 -8.92 -25.88
N TYR A 1019 27.18 -9.22 -26.41
CA TYR A 1019 27.54 -8.80 -27.77
C TYR A 1019 27.24 -9.93 -28.74
N PHE A 1020 26.44 -9.62 -29.76
CA PHE A 1020 26.32 -10.48 -30.93
C PHE A 1020 27.44 -10.15 -31.92
N VAL A 1021 28.11 -11.21 -32.38
CA VAL A 1021 29.29 -11.12 -33.24
C VAL A 1021 28.98 -11.88 -34.52
N LEU A 1022 29.03 -11.19 -35.66
CA LEU A 1022 28.96 -11.82 -36.98
C LEU A 1022 30.30 -11.65 -37.69
N SER A 1023 30.96 -12.76 -38.00
CA SER A 1023 32.29 -12.78 -38.62
C SER A 1023 32.27 -13.65 -39.87
N VAL A 1024 32.67 -13.10 -41.02
CA VAL A 1024 32.55 -13.75 -42.33
C VAL A 1024 33.85 -13.67 -43.13
N ASP A 1025 34.07 -14.63 -44.01
CA ASP A 1025 35.17 -14.60 -44.98
C ASP A 1025 34.88 -13.62 -46.14
N ASP A 1026 35.93 -13.01 -46.72
CA ASP A 1026 35.83 -11.98 -47.76
C ASP A 1026 35.00 -12.43 -48.99
N GLU A 1027 35.12 -13.69 -49.41
CA GLU A 1027 34.35 -14.23 -50.55
C GLU A 1027 32.85 -14.39 -50.25
N VAL A 1028 32.48 -14.75 -49.02
CA VAL A 1028 31.08 -14.83 -48.60
C VAL A 1028 30.46 -13.43 -48.57
N LEU A 1029 31.19 -12.45 -48.04
CA LEU A 1029 30.74 -11.06 -47.97
C LEU A 1029 30.56 -10.44 -49.37
N ARG A 1030 31.45 -10.74 -50.32
CA ARG A 1030 31.30 -10.30 -51.71
C ARG A 1030 30.01 -10.82 -52.35
N LEU A 1031 29.65 -12.08 -52.10
CA LEU A 1031 28.40 -12.66 -52.59
C LEU A 1031 27.17 -11.99 -51.94
N MET A 1032 27.25 -11.67 -50.64
CA MET A 1032 26.20 -10.92 -49.95
C MET A 1032 25.99 -9.52 -50.56
N VAL A 1033 27.07 -8.77 -50.79
CA VAL A 1033 27.00 -7.43 -51.40
C VAL A 1033 26.40 -7.48 -52.80
N ARG A 1034 26.78 -8.46 -53.62
CA ARG A 1034 26.25 -8.63 -54.99
C ARG A 1034 24.77 -8.95 -55.02
N ASN A 1035 24.28 -9.80 -54.11
CA ASN A 1035 22.85 -10.11 -54.05
C ASN A 1035 22.01 -8.93 -53.56
N TYR A 1036 22.53 -8.11 -52.63
CA TYR A 1036 21.79 -6.97 -52.10
C TYR A 1036 21.70 -5.78 -53.07
N LEU A 1037 22.67 -5.61 -53.97
CA LEU A 1037 22.78 -4.41 -54.81
C LEU A 1037 22.38 -4.59 -56.29
N MET A 1038 21.81 -5.73 -56.68
CA MET A 1038 21.32 -6.05 -58.04
C MET A 1038 22.10 -5.34 -59.19
N ASP A 1039 23.23 -5.94 -59.59
CA ASP A 1039 23.91 -5.84 -60.90
C ASP A 1039 24.53 -4.52 -61.44
N ASP A 1040 24.69 -3.43 -60.68
CA ASP A 1040 25.31 -2.19 -61.22
C ASP A 1040 26.49 -1.58 -60.40
N LEU A 1041 27.36 -2.39 -59.80
CA LEU A 1041 28.57 -1.89 -59.08
C LEU A 1041 29.83 -1.89 -59.97
N GLN A 1042 30.59 -0.77 -59.98
CA GLN A 1042 31.91 -0.76 -60.62
C GLN A 1042 32.96 -1.50 -59.78
N PRO A 1043 33.97 -2.14 -60.40
CA PRO A 1043 35.05 -2.83 -59.66
C PRO A 1043 35.79 -1.87 -58.73
N GLY A 1044 35.64 -2.06 -57.41
CA GLY A 1044 36.22 -1.21 -56.36
C GLY A 1044 35.19 -0.50 -55.48
N GLU A 1045 33.94 -0.33 -55.92
CA GLU A 1045 32.85 0.24 -55.10
C GLU A 1045 32.26 -0.78 -54.11
N GLU A 1046 32.48 -2.08 -54.34
CA GLU A 1046 32.04 -3.16 -53.43
C GLU A 1046 32.53 -2.94 -51.99
N GLU A 1047 33.72 -2.37 -51.81
CA GLU A 1047 34.37 -2.21 -50.51
C GLU A 1047 33.72 -1.14 -49.62
N GLU A 1048 33.04 -0.15 -50.22
CA GLU A 1048 32.31 0.91 -49.50
C GLU A 1048 31.03 0.38 -48.86
N TYR A 1049 30.34 -0.57 -49.51
CA TYR A 1049 29.07 -1.13 -49.03
C TYR A 1049 29.23 -2.35 -48.13
N MET A 1050 30.44 -2.93 -48.06
CA MET A 1050 30.69 -4.13 -47.26
C MET A 1050 30.39 -3.95 -45.77
N GLN A 1051 30.65 -2.77 -45.21
CA GLN A 1051 30.40 -2.50 -43.78
C GLN A 1051 28.90 -2.39 -43.50
N ASP A 1052 28.16 -1.69 -44.36
CA ASP A 1052 26.71 -1.50 -44.23
C ASP A 1052 25.97 -2.83 -44.42
N ILE A 1053 26.31 -3.61 -45.45
CA ILE A 1053 25.69 -4.91 -45.71
C ILE A 1053 26.00 -5.91 -44.58
N LEU A 1054 27.21 -5.89 -44.03
CA LEU A 1054 27.56 -6.76 -42.90
C LEU A 1054 26.78 -6.39 -41.64
N GLY A 1055 26.63 -5.09 -41.36
CA GLY A 1055 25.81 -4.57 -40.25
C GLY A 1055 24.34 -4.95 -40.39
N GLU A 1056 23.76 -4.77 -41.59
CA GLU A 1056 22.34 -5.08 -41.81
C GLU A 1056 22.03 -6.56 -41.89
N SER A 1057 22.97 -7.37 -42.37
CA SER A 1057 22.85 -8.82 -42.30
C SER A 1057 22.84 -9.29 -40.84
N ALA A 1058 23.68 -8.70 -39.98
CA ALA A 1058 23.69 -9.00 -38.56
C ALA A 1058 22.39 -8.57 -37.86
N ASN A 1059 21.87 -7.37 -38.14
CA ASN A 1059 20.57 -6.92 -37.64
C ASN A 1059 19.42 -7.82 -38.11
N THR A 1060 19.43 -8.24 -39.37
CA THR A 1060 18.36 -9.07 -39.95
C THR A 1060 18.34 -10.48 -39.33
N ILE A 1061 19.50 -11.11 -39.17
CA ILE A 1061 19.62 -12.44 -38.56
C ILE A 1061 19.20 -12.38 -37.10
N LEU A 1062 19.68 -11.39 -36.34
CA LEU A 1062 19.32 -11.21 -34.94
C LEU A 1062 17.83 -10.86 -34.77
N GLY A 1063 17.30 -9.93 -35.56
CA GLY A 1063 15.90 -9.52 -35.48
C GLY A 1063 14.93 -10.67 -35.80
N ASN A 1064 15.28 -11.55 -36.74
CA ASN A 1064 14.47 -12.72 -37.03
C ASN A 1064 14.62 -13.84 -35.99
N SER A 1065 15.76 -13.96 -35.32
CA SER A 1065 15.93 -14.96 -34.25
C SER A 1065 15.15 -14.58 -32.99
N VAL A 1066 15.02 -13.29 -32.69
CA VAL A 1066 14.23 -12.78 -31.56
C VAL A 1066 12.72 -13.05 -31.74
N LYS A 1067 12.21 -13.12 -32.98
CA LYS A 1067 10.79 -13.45 -33.29
C LYS A 1067 10.33 -14.81 -32.76
N TYR A 1068 11.26 -15.74 -32.53
CA TYR A 1068 10.96 -17.04 -31.92
C TYR A 1068 10.49 -16.90 -30.47
N PHE A 1069 10.64 -15.70 -29.87
CA PHE A 1069 10.22 -15.36 -28.51
C PHE A 1069 9.22 -14.19 -28.54
N PRO A 1070 7.89 -14.47 -28.55
CA PRO A 1070 6.86 -13.44 -28.64
C PRO A 1070 6.96 -12.39 -27.51
N GLY A 1071 7.15 -11.12 -27.87
CA GLY A 1071 7.26 -10.01 -26.93
C GLY A 1071 8.69 -9.69 -26.45
N LEU A 1072 9.69 -10.46 -26.85
CA LEU A 1072 11.11 -10.18 -26.54
C LEU A 1072 11.64 -8.97 -27.33
N GLU A 1073 11.09 -8.69 -28.51
CA GLU A 1073 11.45 -7.54 -29.36
C GLU A 1073 11.23 -6.19 -28.67
N GLU A 1074 10.21 -6.08 -27.81
CA GLU A 1074 9.90 -4.87 -27.04
C GLU A 1074 10.82 -4.71 -25.82
N LEU A 1075 11.57 -5.76 -25.46
CA LEU A 1075 12.39 -5.85 -24.25
C LEU A 1075 13.89 -5.85 -24.55
N LEU A 1076 14.28 -5.80 -25.83
CA LEU A 1076 15.66 -5.74 -26.27
C LEU A 1076 15.95 -4.40 -26.95
N ILE A 1077 17.04 -3.77 -26.55
CA ILE A 1077 17.64 -2.63 -27.23
C ILE A 1077 18.84 -3.18 -27.99
N ILE A 1078 18.72 -3.22 -29.32
CA ILE A 1078 19.82 -3.57 -30.23
C ILE A 1078 20.49 -2.24 -30.63
N ASP A 1079 21.71 -2.02 -30.16
CA ASP A 1079 22.49 -0.82 -30.49
C ASP A 1079 23.03 -0.90 -31.93
N CYS A 1080 23.52 0.23 -32.44
CA CYS A 1080 24.02 0.34 -33.81
C CYS A 1080 25.18 -0.65 -34.05
N PRO A 1081 25.15 -1.43 -35.16
CA PRO A 1081 26.22 -2.36 -35.49
C PRO A 1081 27.54 -1.62 -35.72
N VAL A 1082 28.62 -2.16 -35.15
CA VAL A 1082 29.99 -1.68 -35.38
C VAL A 1082 30.71 -2.69 -36.28
N ALA A 1083 31.02 -2.29 -37.51
CA ALA A 1083 31.82 -3.08 -38.43
C ALA A 1083 33.32 -2.83 -38.20
N LEU A 1084 34.07 -3.91 -37.97
CA LEU A 1084 35.52 -3.91 -37.79
C LEU A 1084 36.21 -4.56 -38.97
N ALA A 1085 37.36 -3.98 -39.37
CA ALA A 1085 38.26 -4.57 -40.36
C ALA A 1085 39.69 -4.68 -39.77
N SER A 1086 40.17 -5.89 -39.51
CA SER A 1086 41.52 -6.14 -38.95
C SER A 1086 42.12 -7.42 -39.53
N GLU A 1087 43.42 -7.46 -39.85
CA GLU A 1087 44.05 -8.68 -40.42
C GLU A 1087 44.14 -9.84 -39.42
N GLU A 1088 44.24 -9.54 -38.12
CA GLU A 1088 44.14 -10.50 -37.02
C GLU A 1088 43.45 -9.81 -35.83
N ALA A 1089 42.33 -10.34 -35.35
CA ALA A 1089 41.66 -9.83 -34.15
C ALA A 1089 41.22 -10.98 -33.25
N LEU A 1090 41.64 -10.93 -31.99
CA LEU A 1090 41.30 -11.92 -30.97
C LEU A 1090 40.51 -11.24 -29.86
N MET A 1091 39.28 -11.69 -29.66
CA MET A 1091 38.48 -11.26 -28.51
C MET A 1091 38.72 -12.22 -27.36
N ARG A 1092 39.38 -11.74 -26.28
CA ARG A 1092 39.67 -12.54 -25.08
C ARG A 1092 39.27 -11.77 -23.84
N TYR A 1093 38.41 -12.38 -23.04
CA TYR A 1093 37.98 -11.83 -21.76
C TYR A 1093 38.17 -12.90 -20.68
N LYS A 1094 38.93 -12.58 -19.62
CA LYS A 1094 39.49 -13.56 -18.67
C LYS A 1094 38.41 -14.36 -17.91
N GLU A 1095 37.16 -13.88 -17.92
CA GLU A 1095 36.03 -14.43 -17.16
C GLU A 1095 34.67 -14.34 -17.89
N ALA A 1096 34.63 -14.05 -19.21
CA ALA A 1096 33.38 -14.00 -19.98
C ALA A 1096 32.88 -15.40 -20.39
N GLN A 1097 31.58 -15.51 -20.65
CA GLN A 1097 31.02 -16.69 -21.31
C GLN A 1097 30.89 -16.38 -22.79
N ILE A 1098 31.65 -17.10 -23.63
CA ILE A 1098 31.62 -16.94 -25.08
C ILE A 1098 31.03 -18.21 -25.69
N TRP A 1099 29.97 -18.07 -26.45
CA TRP A 1099 29.41 -19.12 -27.30
C TRP A 1099 29.71 -18.77 -28.75
N ASN A 1100 30.15 -19.75 -29.51
CA ASN A 1100 30.46 -19.61 -30.92
C ASN A 1100 29.78 -20.72 -31.71
N CYS A 1101 29.31 -20.36 -32.90
CA CYS A 1101 28.76 -21.25 -33.88
C CYS A 1101 29.37 -20.97 -35.25
N GLN A 1102 29.73 -22.03 -35.98
CA GLN A 1102 30.36 -21.94 -37.29
C GLN A 1102 29.57 -22.72 -38.33
N LEU A 1103 29.22 -22.00 -39.40
CA LEU A 1103 28.61 -22.54 -40.60
C LEU A 1103 29.65 -22.57 -41.73
N GLN A 1104 29.72 -23.70 -42.42
CA GLN A 1104 30.57 -23.90 -43.59
C GLN A 1104 29.70 -23.76 -44.85
N THR A 1105 30.12 -22.86 -45.74
CA THR A 1105 29.49 -22.69 -47.07
C THR A 1105 30.49 -23.09 -48.16
N SER A 1106 30.02 -23.19 -49.40
CA SER A 1106 30.87 -23.41 -50.58
C SER A 1106 31.83 -22.25 -50.87
N ALA A 1107 31.57 -21.04 -50.33
CA ALA A 1107 32.34 -19.82 -50.58
C ALA A 1107 33.27 -19.41 -49.41
N GLY A 1108 33.11 -20.00 -48.23
CA GLY A 1108 33.92 -19.67 -47.05
C GLY A 1108 33.19 -19.92 -45.73
N ARG A 1109 33.79 -19.46 -44.64
CA ARG A 1109 33.24 -19.59 -43.27
C ARG A 1109 32.32 -18.43 -42.91
N PHE A 1110 31.28 -18.77 -42.17
CA PHE A 1110 30.33 -17.83 -41.58
C PHE A 1110 30.18 -18.15 -40.09
N SER A 1111 30.62 -17.24 -39.22
CA SER A 1111 30.72 -17.45 -37.77
C SER A 1111 29.82 -16.50 -37.00
N LEU A 1112 29.12 -17.04 -36.00
CA LEU A 1112 28.20 -16.34 -35.12
C LEU A 1112 28.67 -16.51 -33.68
N GLY A 1113 28.83 -15.41 -32.95
CA GLY A 1113 29.27 -15.41 -31.56
C GLY A 1113 28.31 -14.66 -30.64
N LEU A 1114 28.12 -15.17 -29.43
CA LEU A 1114 27.51 -14.43 -28.32
C LEU A 1114 28.56 -14.30 -27.21
N VAL A 1115 28.89 -13.07 -26.85
CA VAL A 1115 29.88 -12.75 -25.81
C VAL A 1115 29.18 -12.12 -24.62
N VAL A 1116 29.16 -12.82 -23.48
CA VAL A 1116 28.59 -12.32 -22.22
C VAL A 1116 29.71 -11.92 -21.26
N PRO A 1117 29.91 -10.60 -21.01
CA PRO A 1117 30.90 -10.10 -20.05
C PRO A 1117 30.49 -10.41 -18.60
N ARG A 1118 31.45 -10.52 -17.66
CA ARG A 1118 31.16 -10.87 -16.26
C ARG A 1118 30.59 -9.67 -15.48
N GLY A 1119 29.62 -9.94 -14.60
CA GLY A 1119 28.86 -8.92 -13.84
C GLY A 1119 27.35 -9.01 -14.07
N THR A 1120 26.92 -9.79 -15.06
CA THR A 1120 25.54 -9.90 -15.57
C THR A 1120 24.79 -11.12 -15.04
N ALA A 1121 24.88 -11.40 -13.74
CA ALA A 1121 23.75 -12.04 -13.06
C ALA A 1121 22.79 -10.90 -12.70
N GLY A 1122 22.02 -10.41 -13.68
CA GLY A 1122 21.09 -9.28 -13.52
C GLY A 1122 21.50 -7.95 -14.16
N GLY A 1123 22.10 -7.99 -15.36
CA GLY A 1123 22.11 -6.86 -16.30
C GLY A 1123 22.77 -5.53 -15.86
N ARG A 1124 24.07 -5.35 -16.16
CA ARG A 1124 24.64 -4.19 -16.89
C ARG A 1124 26.15 -4.25 -17.04
N LEU A 1125 26.59 -4.15 -18.30
CA LEU A 1125 27.89 -3.63 -18.72
C LEU A 1125 28.07 -2.21 -18.18
N VAL A 1126 29.08 -2.04 -17.31
CA VAL A 1126 29.63 -0.72 -17.01
C VAL A 1126 30.61 -0.41 -18.14
N ASP A 1127 30.26 0.56 -18.98
CA ASP A 1127 31.25 1.38 -19.68
C ASP A 1127 31.53 2.62 -18.82
#